data_AF-A0A0B4F9R7-F1
#
_entry.id   AF-A0A0B4F9R7-F1
#
_cell.length_a   1.000
_cell.length_b   1.000
_cell.length_c   1.000
_cell.angle_alpha   90.00
_cell.angle_beta   90.00
_cell.angle_gamma   90.00
#
_symmetry.space_group_name_H-M   'P 1'
#
loop_
_entity.id
_entity.type
_entity.pdbx_description
1 polymer ?
#
loop_
_entity_poly.entity_id
_entity_poly.type
_entity_poly.pdbx_seq_one_letter_code
_entity_poly.pdbx_strand_id
1 'polypeptide(L)'
;MGFLSKALSKAGNVAQQAAADYQHKQQQRDYPAQQYGQQNPYQQLQPQQQHHQPYPPYHRQSAPAPEPGPASWLQDSGTSAISYVPIPPQPVLSTSSQPPTAASSSRPDQSVTAQGTRAIVVQASVHHVSGTPEPHPCGITPIVECCNTEVLFPLDWFTHSSASSFTICSRCYVDYVYNSPFRCEFTVARSVQGESRRCMFGSRRVKETLWPQTILSGNLSNALEFMKTRQDLPACPESQLQQKRNRYLSNDIPGATICEACFEDNLIHTPFGSRFKLQEADTIAEQWYCDLSVWFIPRTLKDNVGTGTWNKFCDDVKARLQMPQCPKLTNTIISQRGWYIANRGPPGLQVCYTCFCDYFFGTPAADFFAPGKPEGPNGTAICVMGHLNILLSTMRASIKQDWQIFWAAMDQLGANAICSGTGTTNAVWFTTKNNPPDFAVCGACIGSIATAFGGAHHFMPKPGTSRSDTFVCNFNTRKPRWQQFLANFNEVVLTGKPDSLELAAETWAGVPICPRYDLKKPGQRRWWGWDDLQICEECYISFAKGSRFEANFPMQGLFVEKPRICDLYSPRMRGLYTEACQNDTLPALLDFAHKRRLVFLETIPHCEEILMTQFMKAQQAKMLGITGSFYKAMGGAQAAINGHDYNVGNAQVGYGWKNETEFTGAMYDHHMRQVAGEVGNGGPEMMIRVLEQRWKQVE
;
A
#
# COMPACT_ATOMS: atom_id res chain seq x y z
N MET A 1 -1.98 -4.12 19.50
CA MET A 1 -3.22 -4.78 19.05
C MET A 1 -4.43 -4.07 19.66
N GLY A 2 -4.95 -3.06 18.95
CA GLY A 2 -6.20 -2.34 19.27
C GLY A 2 -7.03 -2.12 18.00
N PHE A 3 -6.88 -3.03 17.04
CA PHE A 3 -7.44 -2.90 15.68
C PHE A 3 -8.96 -3.11 15.67
N LEU A 4 -9.48 -3.99 16.52
CA LEU A 4 -10.91 -4.31 16.61
C LEU A 4 -11.68 -3.25 17.41
N SER A 5 -11.14 -2.78 18.53
CA SER A 5 -11.61 -1.57 19.25
C SER A 5 -11.59 -0.31 18.35
N LYS A 6 -10.55 -0.11 17.53
CA LYS A 6 -10.50 0.99 16.56
C LYS A 6 -11.51 0.85 15.41
N ALA A 7 -11.89 -0.36 15.02
CA ALA A 7 -12.89 -0.59 13.98
C ALA A 7 -14.30 -0.20 14.46
N LEU A 8 -14.64 -0.47 15.72
CA LEU A 8 -15.89 -0.01 16.34
C LEU A 8 -15.92 1.49 16.58
N SER A 9 -14.82 2.09 17.06
CA SER A 9 -14.70 3.54 17.15
C SER A 9 -14.88 4.22 15.79
N LYS A 10 -14.38 3.61 14.71
CA LYS A 10 -14.55 4.14 13.34
C LYS A 10 -15.96 3.97 12.80
N ALA A 11 -16.65 2.86 13.11
CA ALA A 11 -18.06 2.64 12.76
C ALA A 11 -19.00 3.57 13.57
N GLY A 12 -18.73 3.75 14.87
CA GLY A 12 -19.41 4.69 15.75
C GLY A 12 -19.22 6.14 15.32
N ASN A 13 -18.00 6.54 14.94
CA ASN A 13 -17.72 7.88 14.41
C ASN A 13 -18.44 8.12 13.07
N VAL A 14 -18.55 7.12 12.19
CA VAL A 14 -19.30 7.25 10.93
C VAL A 14 -20.81 7.38 11.17
N ALA A 15 -21.37 6.66 12.15
CA ALA A 15 -22.78 6.77 12.53
C ALA A 15 -23.08 8.11 13.24
N GLN A 16 -22.19 8.56 14.13
CA GLN A 16 -22.30 9.86 14.81
C GLN A 16 -22.10 11.03 13.86
N GLN A 17 -21.19 10.92 12.88
CA GLN A 17 -20.95 11.95 11.88
C GLN A 17 -22.11 12.03 10.86
N ALA A 18 -22.72 10.90 10.50
CA ALA A 18 -23.97 10.89 9.73
C ALA A 18 -25.15 11.50 10.52
N ALA A 19 -25.23 11.28 11.83
CA ALA A 19 -26.24 11.88 12.70
C ALA A 19 -26.00 13.40 12.91
N ALA A 20 -24.73 13.82 13.05
CA ALA A 20 -24.33 15.22 13.17
C ALA A 20 -24.55 15.99 11.86
N ASP A 21 -24.18 15.43 10.70
CA ASP A 21 -24.42 16.02 9.38
C ASP A 21 -25.93 16.15 9.09
N TYR A 22 -26.75 15.24 9.61
CA TYR A 22 -28.21 15.32 9.54
C TYR A 22 -28.78 16.43 10.45
N GLN A 23 -28.29 16.55 11.69
CA GLN A 23 -28.68 17.65 12.60
C GLN A 23 -28.24 19.02 12.08
N HIS A 24 -27.05 19.12 11.47
CA HIS A 24 -26.53 20.36 10.88
C HIS A 24 -27.33 20.80 9.65
N LYS A 25 -27.89 19.85 8.88
CA LYS A 25 -28.82 20.12 7.77
C LYS A 25 -30.23 20.50 8.22
N GLN A 26 -30.67 20.05 9.40
CA GLN A 26 -31.94 20.51 10.00
C GLN A 26 -31.81 21.94 10.56
N GLN A 27 -30.72 22.26 11.27
CA GLN A 27 -30.48 23.61 11.81
C GLN A 27 -30.29 24.68 10.72
N GLN A 28 -29.81 24.31 9.53
CA GLN A 28 -29.72 25.22 8.37
C GLN A 28 -31.06 25.51 7.69
N ARG A 29 -32.15 24.77 8.00
CA ARG A 29 -33.49 25.03 7.43
C ARG A 29 -34.36 25.99 8.26
N ASP A 30 -33.96 26.34 9.48
CA ASP A 30 -34.78 27.11 10.43
C ASP A 30 -34.37 28.60 10.60
N TYR A 31 -33.54 29.16 9.69
CA TYR A 31 -33.27 30.62 9.68
C TYR A 31 -33.73 31.27 8.37
N PRO A 32 -34.69 32.22 8.39
CA PRO A 32 -34.93 33.09 7.25
C PRO A 32 -33.90 34.23 7.21
N ALA A 33 -33.46 34.55 5.99
CA ALA A 33 -32.48 35.58 5.67
C ALA A 33 -33.05 37.01 5.82
N GLN A 34 -32.27 37.93 6.39
CA GLN A 34 -32.42 39.37 6.19
C GLN A 34 -31.13 39.96 5.59
N GLN A 35 -31.32 40.83 4.59
CA GLN A 35 -30.30 41.43 3.71
C GLN A 35 -29.58 42.65 4.32
N TYR A 36 -28.29 42.76 3.98
CA TYR A 36 -27.41 43.92 3.72
C TYR A 36 -27.43 45.20 4.59
N GLY A 37 -26.25 45.58 5.09
CA GLY A 37 -25.87 46.94 5.49
C GLY A 37 -24.41 47.04 5.97
N GLN A 38 -23.67 48.05 5.51
CA GLN A 38 -22.21 48.24 5.63
C GLN A 38 -21.67 48.56 7.07
N GLN A 39 -20.34 48.38 7.20
CA GLN A 39 -19.34 49.10 8.04
C GLN A 39 -18.63 48.28 9.15
N ASN A 40 -17.29 48.30 9.09
CA ASN A 40 -16.29 47.95 10.13
C ASN A 40 -15.93 49.24 10.91
N PRO A 41 -15.27 49.28 12.11
CA PRO A 41 -14.49 48.23 12.83
C PRO A 41 -14.52 48.23 14.40
N TYR A 42 -13.77 47.31 15.05
CA TYR A 42 -13.21 47.26 16.43
C TYR A 42 -14.09 47.41 17.71
N GLN A 43 -14.09 46.38 18.60
CA GLN A 43 -13.68 46.38 20.04
C GLN A 43 -14.32 45.28 20.91
N GLN A 44 -13.45 44.51 21.61
CA GLN A 44 -13.47 44.05 23.01
C GLN A 44 -14.82 43.85 23.78
N LEU A 45 -15.03 42.66 24.37
CA LEU A 45 -14.93 42.36 25.83
C LEU A 45 -15.49 40.98 26.24
N GLN A 46 -15.10 40.58 27.45
CA GLN A 46 -15.08 39.28 28.12
C GLN A 46 -16.42 38.80 28.74
N PRO A 47 -16.46 37.58 29.36
CA PRO A 47 -17.68 36.82 29.63
C PRO A 47 -18.22 37.02 31.06
N GLN A 48 -19.50 36.68 31.30
CA GLN A 48 -20.03 36.48 32.65
C GLN A 48 -20.87 35.20 32.83
N GLN A 49 -20.45 34.47 33.86
CA GLN A 49 -21.08 33.33 34.51
C GLN A 49 -22.35 33.74 35.29
N GLN A 50 -23.27 32.80 35.52
CA GLN A 50 -24.07 32.68 36.76
C GLN A 50 -24.84 31.34 36.74
N HIS A 51 -24.42 30.36 37.54
CA HIS A 51 -24.89 30.02 38.89
C HIS A 51 -26.23 29.25 38.96
N HIS A 52 -26.12 27.97 39.33
CA HIS A 52 -27.20 27.06 39.76
C HIS A 52 -27.39 27.12 41.27
N GLN A 53 -28.64 26.93 41.74
CA GLN A 53 -29.11 26.23 42.97
C GLN A 53 -30.63 26.59 43.24
N PRO A 54 -31.41 25.96 44.15
CA PRO A 54 -31.87 24.55 44.17
C PRO A 54 -33.36 24.30 44.63
N TYR A 55 -34.02 23.20 44.18
CA TYR A 55 -35.05 22.30 44.85
C TYR A 55 -36.41 22.87 45.41
N PRO A 56 -37.50 22.10 45.79
CA PRO A 56 -37.81 20.64 45.81
C PRO A 56 -39.30 20.25 45.42
N PRO A 57 -40.04 19.25 46.03
CA PRO A 57 -40.55 18.05 45.30
C PRO A 57 -42.08 17.79 45.43
N TYR A 58 -42.70 16.88 44.65
CA TYR A 58 -43.97 16.23 45.03
C TYR A 58 -44.19 14.83 44.43
N HIS A 59 -44.81 13.96 45.24
CA HIS A 59 -45.19 12.55 45.07
C HIS A 59 -46.41 12.29 44.16
N ARG A 60 -46.49 11.10 43.49
CA ARG A 60 -47.42 9.96 43.82
C ARG A 60 -47.51 8.85 42.73
N GLN A 61 -47.28 7.61 43.19
CA GLN A 61 -48.07 6.35 43.07
C GLN A 61 -48.64 5.80 41.72
N SER A 62 -47.95 4.76 41.21
CA SER A 62 -48.35 3.36 40.87
C SER A 62 -49.74 2.94 40.32
N ALA A 63 -49.76 2.13 39.23
CA ALA A 63 -50.53 0.86 39.04
C ALA A 63 -50.16 0.14 37.70
N PRO A 64 -50.44 -1.19 37.55
CA PRO A 64 -49.68 -2.11 36.67
C PRO A 64 -50.38 -2.57 35.36
N ALA A 65 -49.62 -3.32 34.54
CA ALA A 65 -49.92 -3.81 33.18
C ALA A 65 -50.83 -5.06 33.10
N PRO A 66 -51.48 -5.32 31.93
CA PRO A 66 -52.04 -6.63 31.61
C PRO A 66 -51.25 -7.40 30.53
N GLU A 67 -51.27 -8.73 30.68
CA GLU A 67 -50.75 -9.78 29.79
C GLU A 67 -51.54 -9.93 28.47
N PRO A 68 -50.98 -10.66 27.49
CA PRO A 68 -51.82 -11.42 26.54
C PRO A 68 -51.44 -12.91 26.43
N GLY A 69 -52.46 -13.76 26.36
CA GLY A 69 -52.44 -15.07 25.69
C GLY A 69 -53.82 -15.34 25.08
N PRO A 70 -54.10 -16.50 24.45
CA PRO A 70 -53.26 -17.43 23.67
C PRO A 70 -53.87 -17.83 22.29
N ALA A 71 -53.06 -18.49 21.42
CA ALA A 71 -53.29 -19.61 20.45
C ALA A 71 -54.61 -19.68 19.58
N SER A 72 -54.78 -20.33 18.40
CA SER A 72 -54.04 -21.35 17.62
C SER A 72 -54.82 -21.69 16.30
N TRP A 73 -54.10 -22.21 15.29
CA TRP A 73 -54.43 -23.24 14.26
C TRP A 73 -55.63 -23.15 13.28
N LEU A 74 -55.30 -23.30 11.98
CA LEU A 74 -55.88 -24.34 11.09
C LEU A 74 -54.96 -24.64 9.88
N GLN A 75 -54.69 -25.94 9.69
CA GLN A 75 -54.10 -26.61 8.51
C GLN A 75 -55.13 -26.62 7.35
N ASP A 76 -54.88 -26.91 6.06
CA ASP A 76 -54.05 -27.98 5.51
C ASP A 76 -53.92 -27.90 3.96
N SER A 77 -52.94 -28.64 3.41
CA SER A 77 -52.89 -29.31 2.07
C SER A 77 -52.67 -28.57 0.74
N GLY A 78 -51.66 -29.01 -0.03
CA GLY A 78 -51.78 -29.16 -1.51
C GLY A 78 -50.56 -28.82 -2.40
N THR A 79 -49.78 -29.86 -2.75
CA THR A 79 -48.79 -30.02 -3.85
C THR A 79 -49.11 -29.35 -5.21
N SER A 80 -48.09 -28.81 -5.92
CA SER A 80 -47.60 -29.28 -7.25
C SER A 80 -46.67 -28.31 -8.01
N ALA A 81 -45.59 -28.89 -8.55
CA ALA A 81 -44.92 -28.69 -9.84
C ALA A 81 -44.68 -27.27 -10.43
N ILE A 82 -43.38 -27.00 -10.66
CA ILE A 82 -42.85 -25.94 -11.51
C ILE A 82 -42.98 -26.36 -12.98
N SER A 83 -43.67 -25.54 -13.79
CA SER A 83 -43.73 -25.69 -15.25
C SER A 83 -42.86 -24.63 -15.93
N TYR A 84 -41.85 -25.12 -16.65
CA TYR A 84 -41.18 -24.43 -17.76
C TYR A 84 -42.17 -24.20 -18.91
N VAL A 85 -42.09 -23.05 -19.57
CA VAL A 85 -42.66 -22.88 -20.93
C VAL A 85 -41.59 -22.26 -21.85
N PRO A 86 -41.43 -22.79 -23.09
CA PRO A 86 -40.34 -22.46 -24.02
C PRO A 86 -40.72 -21.40 -25.05
N ILE A 87 -39.74 -20.76 -25.69
CA ILE A 87 -39.94 -19.91 -26.88
C ILE A 87 -39.20 -20.54 -28.09
N PRO A 88 -39.85 -20.65 -29.28
CA PRO A 88 -39.34 -21.37 -30.46
C PRO A 88 -38.58 -20.48 -31.49
N PRO A 89 -37.98 -21.06 -32.56
CA PRO A 89 -36.93 -20.44 -33.37
C PRO A 89 -37.35 -19.89 -34.76
N GLN A 90 -36.61 -18.85 -35.21
CA GLN A 90 -36.16 -18.50 -36.60
C GLN A 90 -37.22 -18.15 -37.69
N PRO A 91 -36.91 -17.24 -38.65
CA PRO A 91 -36.18 -17.65 -39.86
C PRO A 91 -35.15 -16.65 -40.44
N VAL A 92 -34.16 -17.24 -41.09
CA VAL A 92 -33.16 -16.63 -41.98
C VAL A 92 -33.76 -16.42 -43.37
N LEU A 93 -33.47 -15.30 -44.03
CA LEU A 93 -33.58 -15.19 -45.49
C LEU A 93 -32.31 -14.53 -46.05
N SER A 94 -31.70 -15.24 -47.00
CA SER A 94 -30.54 -14.82 -47.78
C SER A 94 -31.02 -14.24 -49.11
N THR A 95 -30.43 -13.15 -49.59
CA THR A 95 -30.40 -12.82 -51.02
C THR A 95 -29.06 -12.23 -51.42
N SER A 96 -28.50 -12.81 -52.48
CA SER A 96 -27.28 -12.47 -53.17
C SER A 96 -27.37 -11.15 -53.94
N SER A 97 -26.26 -10.41 -54.05
CA SER A 97 -25.84 -9.77 -55.31
C SER A 97 -24.42 -9.18 -55.21
N GLN A 98 -23.56 -9.63 -56.12
CA GLN A 98 -22.33 -9.03 -56.63
C GLN A 98 -22.25 -9.42 -58.12
N PRO A 99 -21.41 -8.82 -59.00
CA PRO A 99 -20.67 -7.54 -58.99
C PRO A 99 -20.77 -6.83 -60.39
N PRO A 100 -19.84 -5.91 -60.76
CA PRO A 100 -18.79 -6.32 -61.72
C PRO A 100 -17.36 -5.78 -61.47
N THR A 101 -16.37 -6.68 -61.68
CA THR A 101 -15.07 -6.62 -62.43
C THR A 101 -14.45 -5.25 -62.82
N ALA A 102 -13.13 -5.01 -62.88
CA ALA A 102 -11.90 -5.79 -63.15
C ALA A 102 -10.67 -5.01 -62.58
N ALA A 103 -9.39 -5.43 -62.54
CA ALA A 103 -8.64 -6.42 -63.28
C ALA A 103 -7.41 -6.91 -62.49
N SER A 104 -7.00 -8.12 -62.84
CA SER A 104 -5.99 -9.01 -62.28
C SER A 104 -4.61 -8.88 -62.95
N SER A 105 -3.56 -9.31 -62.24
CA SER A 105 -2.41 -10.00 -62.85
C SER A 105 -1.78 -10.99 -61.84
N SER A 106 -1.82 -12.25 -62.26
CA SER A 106 -1.39 -13.57 -61.72
C SER A 106 0.15 -13.74 -61.65
N ARG A 107 0.85 -14.73 -61.07
CA ARG A 107 0.68 -16.09 -60.45
C ARG A 107 2.12 -16.53 -59.98
N PRO A 108 2.43 -17.74 -59.44
CA PRO A 108 1.60 -18.86 -58.98
C PRO A 108 1.91 -19.44 -57.59
N ASP A 109 0.96 -20.24 -57.11
CA ASP A 109 0.95 -21.10 -55.93
C ASP A 109 2.11 -22.11 -55.84
N GLN A 110 2.54 -22.41 -54.60
CA GLN A 110 2.72 -23.80 -54.15
C GLN A 110 2.76 -23.95 -52.62
N SER A 111 1.81 -24.75 -52.14
CA SER A 111 1.85 -25.70 -50.99
C SER A 111 2.26 -25.24 -49.59
N VAL A 112 1.27 -25.37 -48.71
CA VAL A 112 1.29 -25.57 -47.25
C VAL A 112 2.44 -26.46 -46.78
N THR A 113 3.26 -25.96 -45.85
CA THR A 113 3.92 -26.77 -44.81
C THR A 113 4.24 -25.92 -43.58
N ALA A 114 3.80 -26.41 -42.42
CA ALA A 114 4.09 -26.01 -41.04
C ALA A 114 4.96 -24.74 -40.81
N GLN A 115 4.33 -23.62 -40.44
CA GLN A 115 5.04 -22.50 -39.81
C GLN A 115 4.95 -22.60 -38.29
N GLY A 116 6.10 -22.95 -37.71
CA GLY A 116 6.33 -23.00 -36.29
C GLY A 116 6.28 -21.62 -35.61
N THR A 117 5.98 -21.72 -34.32
CA THR A 117 6.36 -20.86 -33.20
C THR A 117 7.33 -19.72 -33.56
N ARG A 118 6.80 -18.52 -33.82
CA ARG A 118 7.61 -17.29 -33.72
C ARG A 118 7.84 -17.01 -32.24
N ALA A 119 9.02 -17.39 -31.75
CA ALA A 119 9.54 -16.92 -30.48
C ALA A 119 9.60 -15.39 -30.50
N ILE A 120 8.89 -14.74 -29.57
CA ILE A 120 9.12 -13.32 -29.28
C ILE A 120 10.49 -13.25 -28.62
N VAL A 121 11.49 -12.84 -29.40
CA VAL A 121 12.81 -12.51 -28.87
C VAL A 121 12.61 -11.28 -28.00
N VAL A 122 12.77 -11.44 -26.69
CA VAL A 122 13.04 -10.31 -25.78
C VAL A 122 14.38 -9.75 -26.23
N GLN A 123 14.37 -8.80 -27.16
CA GLN A 123 15.59 -8.08 -27.52
C GLN A 123 16.01 -7.28 -26.29
N ALA A 124 17.03 -7.78 -25.60
CA ALA A 124 17.81 -6.99 -24.67
C ALA A 124 18.37 -5.80 -25.46
N SER A 125 17.82 -4.60 -25.21
CA SER A 125 18.36 -3.38 -25.78
C SER A 125 19.82 -3.23 -25.33
N VAL A 126 20.71 -2.87 -26.26
CA VAL A 126 22.18 -2.86 -26.11
C VAL A 126 22.67 -1.66 -25.29
N HIS A 127 22.02 -1.37 -24.16
CA HIS A 127 22.46 -0.34 -23.23
C HIS A 127 23.03 -1.02 -21.99
N HIS A 128 24.37 -1.06 -21.92
CA HIS A 128 25.22 -1.58 -20.83
C HIS A 128 24.61 -2.75 -20.05
N VAL A 129 24.79 -3.97 -20.57
CA VAL A 129 24.82 -5.16 -19.72
C VAL A 129 25.94 -4.91 -18.71
N SER A 130 25.59 -4.56 -17.48
CA SER A 130 26.56 -4.66 -16.39
C SER A 130 26.91 -6.13 -16.30
N GLY A 131 28.12 -6.47 -16.72
CA GLY A 131 28.64 -7.82 -16.63
C GLY A 131 28.61 -8.29 -15.17
N THR A 132 28.61 -9.61 -14.98
CA THR A 132 28.82 -10.20 -13.66
C THR A 132 30.06 -9.56 -13.02
N PRO A 133 29.96 -9.05 -11.78
CA PRO A 133 31.11 -8.49 -11.08
C PRO A 133 32.34 -9.39 -11.12
N GLU A 134 33.47 -8.83 -11.56
CA GLU A 134 34.74 -9.55 -11.62
C GLU A 134 35.61 -9.26 -10.37
N PRO A 135 36.46 -10.21 -9.94
CA PRO A 135 37.44 -9.96 -8.89
C PRO A 135 38.36 -8.78 -9.25
N HIS A 136 38.57 -7.87 -8.30
CA HIS A 136 39.46 -6.72 -8.43
C HIS A 136 40.82 -7.01 -7.78
N PRO A 137 41.94 -6.41 -8.25
CA PRO A 137 43.28 -6.61 -7.68
C PRO A 137 43.43 -6.36 -6.17
N CYS A 138 42.47 -5.69 -5.54
CA CYS A 138 42.44 -5.51 -4.09
C CYS A 138 41.89 -6.72 -3.31
N GLY A 139 41.57 -7.83 -3.98
CA GLY A 139 41.10 -9.07 -3.36
C GLY A 139 39.60 -9.12 -3.06
N ILE A 140 38.82 -8.15 -3.54
CA ILE A 140 37.35 -8.15 -3.43
C ILE A 140 36.69 -8.20 -4.81
N THR A 141 35.43 -8.61 -4.85
CA THR A 141 34.56 -8.46 -6.02
C THR A 141 33.64 -7.26 -5.77
N PRO A 142 33.86 -6.09 -6.41
CA PRO A 142 33.01 -4.93 -6.19
C PRO A 142 31.60 -5.18 -6.69
N ILE A 143 30.59 -4.73 -5.95
CA ILE A 143 29.22 -4.75 -6.44
C ILE A 143 29.09 -3.94 -7.75
N VAL A 144 28.10 -4.25 -8.57
CA VAL A 144 27.87 -3.62 -9.88
C VAL A 144 27.81 -2.09 -9.78
N GLU A 145 27.10 -1.59 -8.77
CA GLU A 145 26.90 -0.17 -8.57
C GLU A 145 26.76 0.18 -7.09
N CYS A 146 26.91 1.47 -6.76
CA CYS A 146 26.82 1.95 -5.39
C CYS A 146 25.44 1.70 -4.77
N CYS A 147 25.39 0.94 -3.66
CA CYS A 147 24.19 0.75 -2.85
C CYS A 147 24.07 1.84 -1.77
N ASN A 148 23.63 3.05 -2.16
CA ASN A 148 23.40 4.16 -1.22
C ASN A 148 22.05 4.08 -0.48
N THR A 149 21.22 3.11 -0.84
CA THR A 149 20.03 2.68 -0.09
C THR A 149 20.39 1.56 0.87
N GLU A 150 19.53 1.34 1.86
CA GLU A 150 19.72 0.26 2.84
C GLU A 150 19.66 -1.11 2.17
N VAL A 151 20.62 -1.97 2.52
CA VAL A 151 20.69 -3.38 2.14
C VAL A 151 20.88 -4.23 3.40
N LEU A 152 20.31 -5.43 3.37
CA LEU A 152 20.31 -6.38 4.49
C LEU A 152 21.12 -7.65 4.22
N PHE A 153 21.69 -7.77 3.02
CA PHE A 153 22.50 -8.92 2.62
C PHE A 153 24.00 -8.65 2.83
N PRO A 154 24.81 -9.69 3.12
CA PRO A 154 26.24 -9.57 3.36
C PRO A 154 26.99 -8.96 2.18
N LEU A 155 27.67 -7.85 2.43
CA LEU A 155 28.59 -7.20 1.50
C LEU A 155 29.91 -6.86 2.20
N ASP A 156 30.93 -6.59 1.40
CA ASP A 156 32.20 -6.04 1.91
C ASP A 156 32.07 -4.52 2.02
N TRP A 157 32.27 -4.01 3.23
CA TRP A 157 32.17 -2.60 3.58
C TRP A 157 33.52 -2.07 4.00
N PHE A 158 33.85 -0.86 3.56
CA PHE A 158 35.07 -0.16 3.91
C PHE A 158 34.75 0.97 4.89
N THR A 159 35.61 1.14 5.89
CA THR A 159 35.46 2.16 6.95
C THR A 159 36.82 2.75 7.30
N HIS A 160 36.81 3.97 7.83
CA HIS A 160 38.00 4.61 8.39
C HIS A 160 37.98 4.46 9.92
N SER A 161 39.13 4.27 10.56
CA SER A 161 39.23 4.06 12.02
C SER A 161 38.59 5.17 12.85
N SER A 162 38.80 6.43 12.45
CA SER A 162 38.19 7.61 13.06
C SER A 162 36.68 7.81 12.79
N ALA A 163 36.07 7.00 11.92
CA ALA A 163 34.65 7.05 11.56
C ALA A 163 34.14 5.64 11.21
N SER A 164 34.21 4.73 12.18
CA SER A 164 33.95 3.30 11.98
C SER A 164 32.51 2.96 11.60
N SER A 165 31.56 3.82 11.91
CA SER A 165 30.16 3.68 11.49
C SER A 165 29.92 4.27 10.10
N PHE A 166 30.88 5.02 9.53
CA PHE A 166 30.80 5.54 8.16
C PHE A 166 31.15 4.46 7.13
N THR A 167 30.12 3.85 6.54
CA THR A 167 30.26 2.73 5.61
C THR A 167 30.39 3.16 4.15
N ILE A 168 31.38 2.58 3.46
CA ILE A 168 31.67 2.75 2.04
C ILE A 168 31.47 1.39 1.34
N CYS A 169 30.61 1.31 0.33
CA CYS A 169 30.44 0.06 -0.42
C CYS A 169 31.65 -0.25 -1.31
N SER A 170 31.81 -1.52 -1.67
CA SER A 170 32.92 -2.00 -2.50
C SER A 170 33.03 -1.31 -3.86
N ARG A 171 31.91 -0.93 -4.51
CA ARG A 171 31.94 -0.14 -5.74
C ARG A 171 32.57 1.24 -5.54
N CYS A 172 32.11 1.98 -4.53
CA CYS A 172 32.65 3.31 -4.22
C CYS A 172 34.12 3.24 -3.78
N TYR A 173 34.50 2.20 -3.04
CA TYR A 173 35.90 2.02 -2.67
C TYR A 173 36.78 1.82 -3.91
N VAL A 174 36.42 0.91 -4.81
CA VAL A 174 37.19 0.65 -6.04
C VAL A 174 37.24 1.89 -6.94
N ASP A 175 36.12 2.58 -7.14
CA ASP A 175 36.04 3.73 -8.05
C ASP A 175 36.82 4.95 -7.55
N TYR A 176 36.77 5.22 -6.24
CA TYR A 176 37.20 6.51 -5.71
C TYR A 176 38.38 6.40 -4.75
N VAL A 177 38.46 5.33 -3.95
CA VAL A 177 39.40 5.23 -2.82
C VAL A 177 40.64 4.40 -3.17
N TYR A 178 40.47 3.28 -3.88
CA TYR A 178 41.55 2.29 -4.07
C TYR A 178 42.79 2.86 -4.76
N ASN A 179 42.60 3.68 -5.80
CA ASN A 179 43.69 4.33 -6.54
C ASN A 179 44.15 5.65 -5.90
N SER A 180 43.56 6.05 -4.77
CA SER A 180 43.95 7.27 -4.07
C SER A 180 45.15 7.04 -3.13
N PRO A 181 45.88 8.11 -2.75
CA PRO A 181 46.93 8.02 -1.72
C PRO A 181 46.43 7.52 -0.36
N PHE A 182 45.13 7.68 -0.07
CA PHE A 182 44.52 7.39 1.22
C PHE A 182 44.03 5.94 1.35
N ARG A 183 44.26 5.08 0.34
CA ARG A 183 43.70 3.71 0.31
C ARG A 183 44.02 2.88 1.56
N CYS A 184 45.19 3.09 2.15
CA CYS A 184 45.68 2.35 3.32
C CYS A 184 45.04 2.81 4.64
N GLU A 185 44.28 3.91 4.63
CA GLU A 185 43.58 4.43 5.81
C GLU A 185 42.19 3.78 6.00
N PHE A 186 41.74 2.99 5.02
CA PHE A 186 40.45 2.32 5.05
C PHE A 186 40.64 0.83 5.27
N THR A 187 39.79 0.26 6.13
CA THR A 187 39.76 -1.16 6.46
C THR A 187 38.48 -1.79 5.94
N VAL A 188 38.55 -3.07 5.57
CA VAL A 188 37.40 -3.83 5.06
C VAL A 188 36.87 -4.77 6.14
N ALA A 189 35.54 -4.84 6.23
CA ALA A 189 34.84 -5.85 7.01
C ALA A 189 33.61 -6.33 6.24
N ARG A 190 33.33 -7.62 6.33
CA ARG A 190 32.11 -8.20 5.73
C ARG A 190 30.96 -8.08 6.73
N SER A 191 29.82 -7.53 6.30
CA SER A 191 28.63 -7.44 7.14
C SER A 191 27.99 -8.81 7.34
N VAL A 192 27.28 -8.97 8.46
CA VAL A 192 26.51 -10.19 8.73
C VAL A 192 25.13 -10.12 8.07
N GLN A 193 24.51 -11.29 7.85
CA GLN A 193 23.16 -11.35 7.28
C GLN A 193 22.16 -10.63 8.20
N GLY A 194 21.32 -9.78 7.60
CA GLY A 194 20.28 -9.03 8.31
C GLY A 194 20.74 -7.69 8.89
N GLU A 195 22.04 -7.39 8.85
CA GLU A 195 22.56 -6.09 9.28
C GLU A 195 22.25 -5.01 8.24
N SER A 196 21.49 -3.99 8.62
CA SER A 196 21.17 -2.88 7.72
C SER A 196 22.39 -1.97 7.53
N ARG A 197 22.86 -1.88 6.29
CA ARG A 197 23.99 -1.04 5.89
C ARG A 197 23.65 -0.30 4.60
N ARG A 198 24.29 0.85 4.39
CA ARG A 198 24.19 1.64 3.15
C ARG A 198 25.50 2.36 2.87
N CYS A 199 25.78 2.67 1.61
CA CYS A 199 26.95 3.45 1.25
C CYS A 199 26.72 4.95 1.53
N MET A 200 27.36 5.50 2.57
CA MET A 200 27.31 6.93 2.86
C MET A 200 28.28 7.74 2.00
N PHE A 201 29.34 7.12 1.49
CA PHE A 201 30.20 7.69 0.45
C PHE A 201 29.44 7.96 -0.86
N GLY A 202 28.32 7.26 -1.06
CA GLY A 202 27.44 7.43 -2.20
C GLY A 202 26.77 8.81 -2.30
N SER A 203 26.86 9.64 -1.25
CA SER A 203 26.21 10.95 -1.21
C SER A 203 26.80 11.92 -2.23
N ARG A 204 25.96 12.85 -2.67
CA ARG A 204 26.32 13.84 -3.68
C ARG A 204 27.49 14.71 -3.23
N ARG A 205 27.43 15.22 -1.98
CA ARG A 205 28.49 16.04 -1.38
C ARG A 205 29.84 15.35 -1.36
N VAL A 206 29.88 14.04 -1.07
CA VAL A 206 31.14 13.28 -1.08
C VAL A 206 31.68 13.21 -2.51
N LYS A 207 30.87 12.75 -3.46
CA LYS A 207 31.31 12.53 -4.85
C LYS A 207 31.64 13.80 -5.63
N GLU A 208 30.85 14.86 -5.44
CA GLU A 208 30.95 16.08 -6.24
C GLU A 208 31.82 17.18 -5.59
N THR A 209 32.09 17.10 -4.28
CA THR A 209 32.78 18.18 -3.56
C THR A 209 33.92 17.68 -2.68
N LEU A 210 33.62 16.92 -1.63
CA LEU A 210 34.61 16.59 -0.60
C LEU A 210 35.73 15.69 -1.12
N TRP A 211 35.38 14.65 -1.88
CA TRP A 211 36.37 13.70 -2.39
C TRP A 211 37.25 14.31 -3.49
N PRO A 212 36.72 15.01 -4.52
CA PRO A 212 37.56 15.72 -5.47
C PRO A 212 38.53 16.71 -4.81
N GLN A 213 38.07 17.49 -3.82
CA GLN A 213 38.94 18.41 -3.06
C GLN A 213 40.00 17.68 -2.24
N THR A 214 39.66 16.54 -1.64
CA THR A 214 40.59 15.67 -0.91
C THR A 214 41.73 15.19 -1.81
N ILE A 215 41.40 14.72 -3.02
CA ILE A 215 42.41 14.28 -3.99
C ILE A 215 43.28 15.45 -4.47
N LEU A 216 42.67 16.60 -4.79
CA LEU A 216 43.40 17.78 -5.28
C LEU A 216 44.35 18.38 -4.23
N SER A 217 43.91 18.42 -2.97
CA SER A 217 44.71 19.00 -1.86
C SER A 217 45.69 18.02 -1.24
N GLY A 218 45.55 16.71 -1.50
CA GLY A 218 46.29 15.68 -0.78
C GLY A 218 45.95 15.64 0.71
N ASN A 219 44.77 16.12 1.13
CA ASN A 219 44.37 16.20 2.53
C ASN A 219 42.97 15.60 2.77
N LEU A 220 42.89 14.56 3.60
CA LEU A 220 41.67 13.83 3.93
C LEU A 220 40.81 14.50 5.03
N SER A 221 41.30 15.54 5.71
CA SER A 221 40.70 16.09 6.94
C SER A 221 39.25 16.52 6.76
N ASN A 222 38.92 17.26 5.69
CA ASN A 222 37.56 17.74 5.44
C ASN A 222 36.58 16.60 5.17
N ALA A 223 37.03 15.56 4.44
CA ALA A 223 36.22 14.37 4.22
C ALA A 223 36.03 13.58 5.52
N LEU A 224 37.06 13.46 6.36
CA LEU A 224 36.97 12.80 7.66
C LEU A 224 36.06 13.52 8.65
N GLU A 225 36.10 14.85 8.69
CA GLU A 225 35.18 15.65 9.51
C GLU A 225 33.73 15.38 9.11
N PHE A 226 33.45 15.40 7.81
CA PHE A 226 32.14 15.01 7.29
C PHE A 226 31.77 13.57 7.66
N MET A 227 32.69 12.60 7.51
CA MET A 227 32.42 11.19 7.85
C MET A 227 32.05 11.02 9.33
N LYS A 228 32.77 11.71 10.23
CA LYS A 228 32.52 11.73 11.67
C LYS A 228 31.16 12.33 12.01
N THR A 229 30.80 13.45 11.40
CA THR A 229 29.48 14.06 11.61
C THR A 229 28.38 13.16 11.05
N ARG A 230 28.57 12.63 9.84
CA ARG A 230 27.50 11.97 9.10
C ARG A 230 27.14 10.59 9.65
N GLN A 231 28.09 9.86 10.24
CA GLN A 231 27.84 8.55 10.85
C GLN A 231 26.87 8.62 12.05
N ASP A 232 26.83 9.75 12.75
CA ASP A 232 26.00 9.96 13.93
C ASP A 232 24.60 10.48 13.56
N LEU A 233 24.40 10.89 12.31
CA LEU A 233 23.10 11.35 11.82
C LEU A 233 22.21 10.19 11.34
N PRO A 234 20.96 10.09 11.82
CA PRO A 234 20.06 9.03 11.40
C PRO A 234 19.72 9.13 9.90
N ALA A 235 19.39 8.00 9.26
CA ALA A 235 18.98 7.98 7.86
C ALA A 235 17.76 8.87 7.57
N CYS A 236 17.64 9.32 6.32
CA CYS A 236 16.47 10.09 5.90
C CYS A 236 15.22 9.25 6.19
N PRO A 237 14.19 9.80 6.87
CA PRO A 237 12.96 9.06 7.14
C PRO A 237 12.10 8.88 5.88
N GLU A 238 12.52 9.47 4.76
CA GLU A 238 11.78 9.50 3.51
C GLU A 238 10.35 10.03 3.73
N SER A 239 9.34 9.24 3.36
CA SER A 239 7.92 9.53 3.55
C SER A 239 7.35 9.01 4.86
N GLN A 240 8.19 8.42 5.74
CA GLN A 240 7.74 7.92 7.03
C GLN A 240 7.61 9.06 8.03
N LEU A 241 6.42 9.19 8.63
CA LEU A 241 6.15 10.19 9.65
C LEU A 241 7.02 9.97 10.90
N GLN A 242 7.72 11.01 11.31
CA GLN A 242 8.61 11.07 12.46
C GLN A 242 8.03 12.00 13.53
N GLN A 243 8.41 11.74 14.78
CA GLN A 243 8.20 12.62 15.94
C GLN A 243 9.51 12.72 16.71
N LYS A 244 9.70 13.83 17.45
CA LYS A 244 10.88 14.02 18.31
C LYS A 244 12.20 13.80 17.57
N ARG A 245 12.30 14.34 16.37
CA ARG A 245 13.49 14.28 15.53
C ARG A 245 13.76 15.67 14.97
N ASN A 246 15.01 16.08 15.02
CA ASN A 246 15.51 17.33 14.47
C ASN A 246 15.14 17.50 12.99
N ARG A 247 14.78 18.73 12.62
CA ARG A 247 14.48 19.10 11.22
C ARG A 247 14.94 20.51 10.92
N TYR A 248 15.19 20.76 9.64
CA TYR A 248 15.53 22.07 9.11
C TYR A 248 14.31 22.68 8.42
N LEU A 249 14.06 23.95 8.72
CA LEU A 249 12.97 24.76 8.18
C LEU A 249 13.50 26.01 7.49
N SER A 250 12.76 26.52 6.51
CA SER A 250 13.01 27.83 5.92
C SER A 250 11.74 28.68 5.99
N ASN A 251 11.88 29.93 6.44
CA ASN A 251 10.78 30.89 6.45
C ASN A 251 10.28 31.19 5.03
N ASP A 252 11.15 31.04 4.03
CA ASP A 252 10.82 31.30 2.63
C ASP A 252 9.98 30.17 2.03
N ILE A 253 9.90 29.00 2.67
CA ILE A 253 9.12 27.82 2.23
C ILE A 253 8.34 27.23 3.43
N PRO A 254 7.28 27.92 3.90
CA PRO A 254 6.49 27.44 5.05
C PRO A 254 5.92 26.04 4.80
N GLY A 255 6.05 25.16 5.79
CA GLY A 255 5.56 23.78 5.73
C GLY A 255 6.55 22.76 5.15
N ALA A 256 7.63 23.20 4.49
CA ALA A 256 8.69 22.31 4.05
C ALA A 256 9.59 21.91 5.23
N THR A 257 9.88 20.61 5.33
CA THR A 257 10.68 20.03 6.40
C THR A 257 11.80 19.16 5.82
N ILE A 258 13.02 19.35 6.32
CA ILE A 258 14.20 18.64 5.82
C ILE A 258 14.92 17.95 6.98
N CYS A 259 15.18 16.65 6.88
CA CYS A 259 15.92 15.95 7.92
C CYS A 259 17.42 16.31 7.91
N GLU A 260 18.09 16.13 9.04
CA GLU A 260 19.52 16.43 9.20
C GLU A 260 20.40 15.74 8.15
N ALA A 261 20.16 14.46 7.86
CA ALA A 261 20.88 13.73 6.82
C ALA A 261 20.75 14.39 5.45
N CYS A 262 19.54 14.78 5.05
CA CYS A 262 19.32 15.44 3.77
C CYS A 262 19.94 16.84 3.72
N PHE A 263 19.89 17.58 4.83
CA PHE A 263 20.54 18.89 4.94
C PHE A 263 22.06 18.77 4.81
N GLU A 264 22.66 17.83 5.55
CA GLU A 264 24.11 17.58 5.57
C GLU A 264 24.63 17.07 4.22
N ASP A 265 23.86 16.18 3.57
CA ASP A 265 24.25 15.53 2.32
C ASP A 265 24.01 16.42 1.08
N ASN A 266 23.05 17.36 1.12
CA ASN A 266 22.58 18.06 -0.10
C ASN A 266 22.53 19.59 0.00
N LEU A 267 22.48 20.21 1.19
CA LEU A 267 22.17 21.64 1.33
C LEU A 267 23.26 22.45 2.02
N ILE A 268 23.87 21.95 3.08
CA ILE A 268 24.79 22.73 3.94
C ILE A 268 25.97 23.34 3.17
N HIS A 269 26.43 22.67 2.11
CA HIS A 269 27.54 23.10 1.26
C HIS A 269 27.11 23.98 0.08
N THR A 270 25.82 24.24 -0.07
CA THR A 270 25.25 25.08 -1.14
C THR A 270 25.00 26.50 -0.63
N PRO A 271 24.90 27.51 -1.51
CA PRO A 271 24.50 28.86 -1.12
C PRO A 271 23.13 28.93 -0.43
N PHE A 272 22.30 27.89 -0.54
CA PHE A 272 20.98 27.83 0.07
C PHE A 272 21.01 27.31 1.51
N GLY A 273 22.10 26.69 1.97
CA GLY A 273 22.19 26.09 3.30
C GLY A 273 21.91 27.10 4.43
N SER A 274 22.39 28.33 4.29
CA SER A 274 22.19 29.42 5.26
C SER A 274 20.74 29.92 5.38
N ARG A 275 19.87 29.52 4.45
CA ARG A 275 18.43 29.86 4.48
C ARG A 275 17.61 28.93 5.36
N PHE A 276 18.20 27.82 5.81
CA PHE A 276 17.54 26.86 6.68
C PHE A 276 18.00 27.00 8.12
N LYS A 277 17.08 26.82 9.06
CA LYS A 277 17.34 26.84 10.50
C LYS A 277 16.95 25.50 11.11
N LEU A 278 17.79 25.01 12.01
CA LEU A 278 17.52 23.82 12.79
C LEU A 278 16.37 24.10 13.78
N GLN A 279 15.43 23.17 13.82
CA GLN A 279 14.44 23.03 14.88
C GLN A 279 14.71 21.72 15.61
N GLU A 280 14.92 21.82 16.93
CA GLU A 280 15.29 20.69 17.77
C GLU A 280 14.11 19.79 18.10
N ALA A 281 14.38 18.49 18.20
CA ALA A 281 13.44 17.41 18.46
C ALA A 281 12.43 17.71 19.58
N ASP A 282 12.90 18.26 20.69
CA ASP A 282 12.09 18.50 21.88
C ASP A 282 11.02 19.59 21.68
N THR A 283 11.20 20.44 20.67
CA THR A 283 10.25 21.51 20.33
C THR A 283 9.18 21.06 19.33
N ILE A 284 9.26 19.82 18.84
CA ILE A 284 8.41 19.31 17.74
C ILE A 284 7.34 18.39 18.31
N ALA A 285 6.12 18.92 18.42
CA ALA A 285 4.94 18.15 18.82
C ALA A 285 4.29 17.38 17.67
N GLU A 286 4.47 17.84 16.43
CA GLU A 286 3.78 17.34 15.25
C GLU A 286 4.55 16.22 14.52
N GLN A 287 3.81 15.41 13.76
CA GLN A 287 4.39 14.41 12.87
C GLN A 287 4.85 15.07 11.55
N TRP A 288 6.04 14.73 11.08
CA TRP A 288 6.60 15.26 9.83
C TRP A 288 7.41 14.20 9.07
N TYR A 289 7.67 14.40 7.79
CA TYR A 289 8.52 13.53 6.96
C TYR A 289 9.47 14.39 6.13
N CYS A 290 10.54 13.85 5.56
CA CYS A 290 11.51 14.70 4.85
C CYS A 290 11.03 15.04 3.43
N ASP A 291 10.73 16.31 3.14
CA ASP A 291 10.31 16.75 1.82
C ASP A 291 11.40 16.60 0.77
N LEU A 292 12.68 16.62 1.16
CA LEU A 292 13.79 16.34 0.23
C LEU A 292 13.78 14.89 -0.31
N SER A 293 12.93 14.01 0.22
CA SER A 293 12.68 12.66 -0.33
C SER A 293 11.68 12.65 -1.51
N VAL A 294 10.95 13.75 -1.73
CA VAL A 294 10.07 13.91 -2.88
C VAL A 294 10.89 14.20 -4.11
N TRP A 295 10.93 13.30 -5.08
CA TRP A 295 11.79 13.34 -6.29
C TRP A 295 11.88 14.68 -7.02
N PHE A 296 10.80 15.46 -7.06
CA PHE A 296 10.81 16.80 -7.62
C PHE A 296 11.82 17.73 -6.92
N ILE A 297 11.82 17.73 -5.58
CA ILE A 297 12.54 18.71 -4.76
C ILE A 297 14.07 18.62 -4.92
N PRO A 298 14.75 17.46 -4.82
CA PRO A 298 16.20 17.39 -5.01
C PRO A 298 16.62 17.67 -6.46
N ARG A 299 15.77 17.42 -7.47
CA ARG A 299 16.04 17.79 -8.87
C ARG A 299 15.97 19.30 -9.04
N THR A 300 14.87 19.91 -8.60
CA THR A 300 14.71 21.37 -8.60
C THR A 300 15.82 22.06 -7.80
N LEU A 301 16.26 21.48 -6.68
CA LEU A 301 17.40 21.98 -5.92
C LEU A 301 18.67 21.98 -6.79
N LYS A 302 18.99 20.87 -7.46
CA LYS A 302 20.16 20.76 -8.33
C LYS A 302 20.16 21.84 -9.43
N ASP A 303 19.03 22.05 -10.07
CA ASP A 303 18.91 23.00 -11.18
C ASP A 303 19.07 24.45 -10.71
N ASN A 304 18.49 24.80 -9.55
CA ASN A 304 18.51 26.17 -9.03
C ASN A 304 19.79 26.53 -8.27
N VAL A 305 20.50 25.56 -7.68
CA VAL A 305 21.79 25.81 -7.02
C VAL A 305 22.84 26.26 -8.03
N GLY A 306 22.88 25.67 -9.23
CA GLY A 306 23.82 26.03 -10.29
C GLY A 306 23.62 27.45 -10.82
N THR A 307 22.38 27.96 -10.82
CA THR A 307 22.00 29.29 -11.32
C THR A 307 21.83 30.34 -10.22
N GLY A 308 21.92 29.94 -8.94
CA GLY A 308 21.73 30.84 -7.79
C GLY A 308 20.28 31.33 -7.60
N THR A 309 19.28 30.66 -8.19
CA THR A 309 17.89 31.13 -8.23
C THR A 309 17.06 30.63 -7.04
N TRP A 310 17.38 31.11 -5.83
CA TRP A 310 16.69 30.72 -4.59
C TRP A 310 15.16 30.89 -4.64
N ASN A 311 14.67 32.05 -5.09
CA ASN A 311 13.24 32.34 -5.10
C ASN A 311 12.46 31.35 -5.98
N LYS A 312 13.03 30.97 -7.13
CA LYS A 312 12.43 29.97 -8.01
C LYS A 312 12.36 28.60 -7.34
N PHE A 313 13.44 28.17 -6.67
CA PHE A 313 13.41 26.95 -5.86
C PHE A 313 12.30 26.99 -4.80
N CYS A 314 12.14 28.11 -4.09
CA CYS A 314 11.08 28.27 -3.09
C CYS A 314 9.68 28.15 -3.71
N ASP A 315 9.44 28.81 -4.84
CA ASP A 315 8.14 28.81 -5.51
C ASP A 315 7.79 27.41 -6.04
N ASP A 316 8.77 26.72 -6.63
CA ASP A 316 8.62 25.35 -7.12
C ASP A 316 8.29 24.37 -5.98
N VAL A 317 8.98 24.47 -4.83
CA VAL A 317 8.70 23.62 -3.66
C VAL A 317 7.31 23.91 -3.08
N LYS A 318 6.94 25.19 -2.91
CA LYS A 318 5.59 25.57 -2.45
C LYS A 318 4.50 25.01 -3.36
N ALA A 319 4.68 25.17 -4.68
CA ALA A 319 3.75 24.63 -5.66
C ALA A 319 3.61 23.11 -5.51
N ARG A 320 4.73 22.39 -5.33
CA ARG A 320 4.71 20.94 -5.16
C ARG A 320 4.04 20.50 -3.86
N LEU A 321 4.23 21.21 -2.75
CA LEU A 321 3.59 20.88 -1.45
C LEU A 321 2.07 21.03 -1.49
N GLN A 322 1.54 21.92 -2.33
CA GLN A 322 0.10 22.11 -2.52
C GLN A 322 -0.55 21.05 -3.42
N MET A 323 0.24 20.20 -4.11
CA MET A 323 -0.30 19.18 -5.01
C MET A 323 -0.89 17.99 -4.24
N PRO A 324 -2.04 17.44 -4.68
CA PRO A 324 -2.59 16.23 -4.07
C PRO A 324 -1.66 15.03 -4.30
N GLN A 325 -1.70 14.07 -3.37
CA GLN A 325 -0.99 12.81 -3.55
C GLN A 325 -1.50 12.05 -4.79
N CYS A 326 -0.60 11.25 -5.37
CA CYS A 326 -0.92 10.37 -6.48
C CYS A 326 -2.00 9.34 -6.07
N PRO A 327 -3.05 9.12 -6.88
CA PRO A 327 -4.08 8.13 -6.58
C PRO A 327 -3.58 6.68 -6.77
N LYS A 328 -2.38 6.50 -7.35
CA LYS A 328 -1.80 5.19 -7.68
C LYS A 328 -2.81 4.36 -8.49
N LEU A 329 -3.07 3.12 -8.06
CA LEU A 329 -4.02 2.19 -8.70
C LEU A 329 -5.47 2.35 -8.22
N THR A 330 -5.78 3.43 -7.49
CA THR A 330 -7.15 3.75 -7.07
C THR A 330 -7.85 4.56 -8.15
N ASN A 331 -9.04 4.13 -8.58
CA ASN A 331 -9.89 4.89 -9.48
C ASN A 331 -10.28 6.22 -8.83
N THR A 332 -9.92 7.33 -9.47
CA THR A 332 -10.27 8.69 -9.05
C THR A 332 -11.04 9.39 -10.16
N ILE A 333 -11.94 10.29 -9.79
CA ILE A 333 -12.71 11.11 -10.74
C ILE A 333 -11.73 11.97 -11.55
N ILE A 334 -11.84 11.91 -12.88
CA ILE A 334 -10.89 12.54 -13.80
C ILE A 334 -10.83 14.06 -13.58
N SER A 335 -11.97 14.73 -13.37
CA SER A 335 -12.07 16.19 -13.22
C SER A 335 -11.45 16.75 -11.94
N GLN A 336 -11.11 15.90 -10.96
CA GLN A 336 -10.54 16.35 -9.68
C GLN A 336 -9.03 16.63 -9.73
N ARG A 337 -8.36 16.34 -10.86
CA ARG A 337 -6.91 16.54 -11.01
C ARG A 337 -6.50 16.66 -12.47
N GLY A 338 -5.35 17.29 -12.71
CA GLY A 338 -4.69 17.29 -14.03
C GLY A 338 -4.09 15.93 -14.38
N TRP A 339 -4.01 15.65 -15.67
CA TRP A 339 -3.48 14.41 -16.22
C TRP A 339 -2.63 14.68 -17.46
N TYR A 340 -1.61 13.84 -17.64
CA TYR A 340 -0.72 13.86 -18.78
C TYR A 340 -0.72 12.48 -19.43
N ILE A 341 -0.84 12.46 -20.75
CA ILE A 341 -0.91 11.25 -21.56
C ILE A 341 0.31 11.23 -22.46
N ALA A 342 1.00 10.09 -22.51
CA ALA A 342 2.12 9.91 -23.40
C ALA A 342 1.64 9.65 -24.83
N ASN A 343 2.30 10.26 -25.81
CA ASN A 343 2.16 9.96 -27.23
C ASN A 343 3.09 8.82 -27.70
N ARG A 344 3.95 8.32 -26.82
CA ARG A 344 4.87 7.20 -27.02
C ARG A 344 4.60 6.09 -26.00
N GLY A 345 4.84 4.84 -26.40
CA GLY A 345 4.67 3.66 -25.55
C GLY A 345 3.27 3.04 -25.68
N PRO A 346 2.81 2.26 -24.68
CA PRO A 346 1.53 1.59 -24.76
C PRO A 346 0.36 2.59 -24.81
N PRO A 347 -0.69 2.31 -25.59
CA PRO A 347 -1.88 3.17 -25.63
C PRO A 347 -2.45 3.43 -24.23
N GLY A 348 -2.78 4.69 -23.94
CA GLY A 348 -3.35 5.09 -22.64
C GLY A 348 -2.33 5.18 -21.50
N LEU A 349 -1.02 5.28 -21.79
CA LEU A 349 0.00 5.54 -20.77
C LEU A 349 -0.22 6.94 -20.17
N GLN A 350 -0.87 6.97 -19.01
CA GLN A 350 -1.35 8.20 -18.37
C GLN A 350 -0.87 8.37 -16.93
N VAL A 351 -0.38 9.56 -16.61
CA VAL A 351 0.11 9.92 -15.28
C VAL A 351 -0.68 11.10 -14.74
N CYS A 352 -0.92 11.13 -13.43
CA CYS A 352 -1.50 12.31 -12.80
C CYS A 352 -0.47 13.46 -12.81
N TYR A 353 -0.95 14.70 -12.75
CA TYR A 353 -0.10 15.89 -12.76
C TYR A 353 1.03 15.85 -11.73
N THR A 354 0.74 15.41 -10.50
CA THR A 354 1.76 15.25 -9.45
C THR A 354 2.90 14.31 -9.87
N CYS A 355 2.57 13.16 -10.47
CA CYS A 355 3.58 12.22 -10.97
C CYS A 355 4.32 12.74 -12.20
N PHE A 356 3.64 13.48 -13.08
CA PHE A 356 4.30 14.18 -14.17
C PHE A 356 5.39 15.12 -13.64
N CYS A 357 5.05 15.96 -12.66
CA CYS A 357 6.01 16.84 -11.99
C CYS A 357 7.14 16.05 -11.30
N ASP A 358 6.80 15.06 -10.48
CA ASP A 358 7.78 14.31 -9.69
C ASP A 358 8.82 13.59 -10.53
N TYR A 359 8.42 13.00 -11.66
CA TYR A 359 9.28 12.09 -12.41
C TYR A 359 9.72 12.62 -13.76
N PHE A 360 8.86 13.33 -14.49
CA PHE A 360 9.08 13.62 -15.91
C PHE A 360 9.39 15.10 -16.19
N PHE A 361 8.78 16.03 -15.47
CA PHE A 361 8.98 17.47 -15.69
C PHE A 361 10.46 17.85 -15.65
N GLY A 362 10.91 18.63 -16.63
CA GLY A 362 12.32 19.03 -16.76
C GLY A 362 13.26 17.92 -17.25
N THR A 363 12.72 16.83 -17.80
CA THR A 363 13.51 15.71 -18.34
C THR A 363 13.19 15.48 -19.82
N PRO A 364 14.09 14.85 -20.60
CA PRO A 364 13.82 14.51 -22.01
C PRO A 364 12.56 13.64 -22.22
N ALA A 365 12.11 12.91 -21.19
CA ALA A 365 10.88 12.14 -21.29
C ALA A 365 9.61 13.01 -21.28
N ALA A 366 9.67 14.25 -20.76
CA ALA A 366 8.53 15.17 -20.71
C ALA A 366 7.95 15.49 -22.09
N ASP A 367 8.79 15.55 -23.13
CA ASP A 367 8.41 15.95 -24.49
C ASP A 367 7.40 14.99 -25.14
N PHE A 368 7.31 13.77 -24.63
CA PHE A 368 6.36 12.77 -25.08
C PHE A 368 5.04 12.81 -24.31
N PHE A 369 4.89 13.65 -23.29
CA PHE A 369 3.67 13.79 -22.51
C PHE A 369 2.97 15.11 -22.82
N ALA A 370 1.66 15.04 -23.07
CA ALA A 370 0.82 16.22 -23.24
C ALA A 370 -0.31 16.22 -22.21
N PRO A 371 -0.79 17.40 -21.76
CA PRO A 371 -2.03 17.50 -21.00
C PRO A 371 -3.17 16.82 -21.77
N GLY A 372 -3.90 15.94 -21.11
CA GLY A 372 -4.94 15.14 -21.76
C GLY A 372 -5.97 14.63 -20.78
N LYS A 373 -7.10 14.15 -21.31
CA LYS A 373 -8.15 13.54 -20.50
C LYS A 373 -8.06 12.02 -20.61
N PRO A 374 -7.74 11.31 -19.51
CA PRO A 374 -7.79 9.86 -19.46
C PRO A 374 -9.08 9.26 -20.00
N GLU A 375 -8.97 8.07 -20.57
CA GLU A 375 -10.10 7.20 -20.82
C GLU A 375 -10.21 6.18 -19.70
N GLY A 376 -11.41 6.01 -19.14
CA GLY A 376 -11.64 5.03 -18.10
C GLY A 376 -13.11 4.90 -17.71
N PRO A 377 -13.48 3.79 -17.05
CA PRO A 377 -14.86 3.48 -16.74
C PRO A 377 -15.46 4.54 -15.82
N ASN A 378 -16.72 4.91 -16.08
CA ASN A 378 -17.51 5.82 -15.25
C ASN A 378 -16.83 7.19 -15.00
N GLY A 379 -16.01 7.68 -15.94
CA GLY A 379 -15.31 8.96 -15.80
C GLY A 379 -14.21 8.95 -14.73
N THR A 380 -13.69 7.77 -14.40
CA THR A 380 -12.58 7.57 -13.46
C THR A 380 -11.32 7.12 -14.17
N ALA A 381 -10.16 7.38 -13.56
CA ALA A 381 -8.87 6.93 -14.06
C ALA A 381 -7.92 6.54 -12.92
N ILE A 382 -6.90 5.75 -13.26
CA ILE A 382 -5.78 5.41 -12.40
C ILE A 382 -4.50 6.07 -12.92
N CYS A 383 -3.54 6.33 -12.03
CA CYS A 383 -2.21 6.78 -12.42
C CYS A 383 -1.31 5.57 -12.62
N VAL A 384 -0.73 5.42 -13.82
CA VAL A 384 0.10 4.25 -14.15
C VAL A 384 1.38 4.15 -13.31
N MET A 385 1.81 5.24 -12.67
CA MET A 385 2.90 5.22 -11.68
C MET A 385 2.58 4.43 -10.40
N GLY A 386 1.33 3.97 -10.23
CA GLY A 386 0.97 2.98 -9.20
C GLY A 386 1.45 1.56 -9.52
N HIS A 387 1.80 1.26 -10.77
CA HIS A 387 2.34 -0.02 -11.20
C HIS A 387 3.86 -0.08 -10.97
N LEU A 388 4.35 -1.08 -10.23
CA LEU A 388 5.77 -1.23 -9.93
C LEU A 388 6.65 -1.35 -11.19
N ASN A 389 6.16 -2.06 -12.21
CA ASN A 389 6.81 -2.18 -13.52
C ASN A 389 7.02 -0.84 -14.25
N ILE A 390 6.25 0.20 -13.90
CA ILE A 390 6.42 1.54 -14.47
C ILE A 390 7.21 2.43 -13.51
N LEU A 391 6.91 2.35 -12.21
CA LEU A 391 7.60 3.13 -11.19
C LEU A 391 9.10 2.82 -11.13
N LEU A 392 9.48 1.53 -11.09
CA LEU A 392 10.88 1.14 -10.91
C LEU A 392 11.74 1.46 -12.14
N SER A 393 11.22 1.29 -13.36
CA SER A 393 11.93 1.69 -14.58
C SER A 393 12.09 3.21 -14.69
N THR A 394 11.06 3.97 -14.29
CA THR A 394 11.13 5.44 -14.18
C THR A 394 12.19 5.88 -13.18
N MET A 395 12.19 5.29 -11.97
CA MET A 395 13.20 5.57 -10.94
C MET A 395 14.61 5.24 -11.45
N ARG A 396 14.77 4.09 -12.11
CA ARG A 396 16.05 3.65 -12.69
C ARG A 396 16.55 4.62 -13.76
N ALA A 397 15.68 5.01 -14.70
CA ALA A 397 15.97 6.00 -15.73
C ALA A 397 16.41 7.34 -15.13
N SER A 398 15.70 7.80 -14.08
CA SER A 398 16.03 9.04 -13.38
C SER A 398 17.40 8.98 -12.70
N ILE A 399 17.69 7.90 -11.96
CA ILE A 399 18.98 7.70 -11.26
C ILE A 399 20.14 7.64 -12.26
N LYS A 400 19.96 6.96 -13.38
CA LYS A 400 20.98 6.83 -14.43
C LYS A 400 21.05 8.03 -15.36
N GLN A 401 20.10 8.96 -15.25
CA GLN A 401 19.89 10.05 -16.19
C GLN A 401 19.77 9.57 -17.66
N ASP A 402 19.25 8.35 -17.86
CA ASP A 402 19.04 7.73 -19.16
C ASP A 402 17.57 7.33 -19.32
N TRP A 403 16.84 8.18 -20.04
CA TRP A 403 15.40 7.99 -20.28
C TRP A 403 15.09 6.94 -21.36
N GLN A 404 16.09 6.44 -22.07
CA GLN A 404 15.89 5.32 -22.97
C GLN A 404 15.58 4.03 -22.19
N ILE A 405 16.06 3.91 -20.94
CA ILE A 405 15.68 2.82 -20.02
C ILE A 405 14.16 2.80 -19.80
N PHE A 406 13.56 3.96 -19.53
CA PHE A 406 12.11 4.08 -19.33
C PHE A 406 11.35 3.73 -20.61
N TRP A 407 11.74 4.31 -21.75
CA TRP A 407 11.02 4.07 -22.99
C TRP A 407 11.14 2.64 -23.50
N ALA A 408 12.33 2.03 -23.40
CA ALA A 408 12.50 0.61 -23.71
C ALA A 408 11.63 -0.28 -22.82
N ALA A 409 11.50 0.06 -21.52
CA ALA A 409 10.58 -0.64 -20.63
C ALA A 409 9.10 -0.44 -21.05
N MET A 410 8.70 0.75 -21.49
CA MET A 410 7.34 1.01 -21.96
C MET A 410 7.04 0.25 -23.26
N ASP A 411 7.99 0.18 -24.20
CA ASP A 411 7.86 -0.59 -25.43
C ASP A 411 7.65 -2.10 -25.12
N GLN A 412 8.37 -2.63 -24.13
CA GLN A 412 8.16 -4.00 -23.64
C GLN A 412 6.78 -4.18 -22.98
N LEU A 413 6.26 -3.18 -22.28
CA LEU A 413 4.90 -3.22 -21.72
C LEU A 413 3.83 -3.14 -22.81
N GLY A 414 4.07 -2.49 -23.95
CA GLY A 414 3.18 -2.52 -25.10
C GLY A 414 3.08 -3.92 -25.74
N ALA A 415 4.16 -4.70 -25.66
CA ALA A 415 4.23 -6.06 -26.20
C ALA A 415 3.74 -7.16 -25.25
N ASN A 416 3.46 -6.84 -23.98
CA ASN A 416 3.12 -7.81 -22.94
C ASN A 416 1.86 -7.39 -22.17
N ALA A 417 1.07 -8.37 -21.70
CA ALA A 417 -0.03 -8.09 -20.80
C ALA A 417 0.46 -7.39 -19.51
N ILE A 418 -0.25 -6.34 -19.07
CA ILE A 418 0.09 -5.60 -17.84
C ILE A 418 0.03 -6.56 -16.65
N CYS A 419 1.04 -6.44 -15.77
CA CYS A 419 1.10 -7.24 -14.55
C CYS A 419 -0.11 -6.93 -13.64
N SER A 420 -0.93 -7.96 -13.37
CA SER A 420 -2.15 -7.85 -12.57
C SER A 420 -2.02 -8.62 -11.27
N GLY A 421 -2.55 -8.03 -10.20
CA GLY A 421 -2.59 -8.63 -8.87
C GLY A 421 -3.67 -9.70 -8.69
N THR A 422 -4.60 -9.83 -9.64
CA THR A 422 -5.64 -10.88 -9.65
C THR A 422 -5.27 -12.06 -10.55
N GLY A 423 -4.09 -12.03 -11.15
CA GLY A 423 -3.65 -12.98 -12.17
C GLY A 423 -3.51 -12.31 -13.52
N THR A 424 -2.42 -12.60 -14.22
CA THR A 424 -2.18 -12.14 -15.59
C THR A 424 -2.44 -13.29 -16.55
N THR A 425 -3.24 -13.07 -17.58
CA THR A 425 -3.41 -13.98 -18.74
C THR A 425 -2.65 -13.43 -19.94
N ASN A 426 -2.45 -14.26 -20.97
CA ASN A 426 -1.76 -13.89 -22.21
C ASN A 426 -0.33 -13.36 -22.00
N ALA A 427 0.31 -13.76 -20.90
CA ALA A 427 1.70 -13.42 -20.61
C ALA A 427 2.66 -14.54 -21.04
N VAL A 428 3.90 -14.14 -21.32
CA VAL A 428 5.04 -15.07 -21.31
C VAL A 428 5.56 -15.13 -19.87
N TRP A 429 5.79 -16.34 -19.37
CA TRP A 429 6.23 -16.57 -18.00
C TRP A 429 7.71 -16.93 -17.94
N PHE A 430 8.38 -16.41 -16.92
CA PHE A 430 9.80 -16.62 -16.66
C PHE A 430 10.02 -17.12 -15.24
N THR A 431 11.14 -17.79 -15.01
CA THR A 431 11.54 -18.37 -13.73
C THR A 431 13.06 -18.34 -13.59
N THR A 432 13.59 -18.67 -12.42
CA THR A 432 15.04 -18.84 -12.20
C THR A 432 15.52 -20.18 -12.74
N LYS A 433 16.84 -20.41 -12.78
CA LYS A 433 17.46 -21.61 -13.36
C LYS A 433 16.89 -22.92 -12.80
N ASN A 434 16.61 -22.97 -11.50
CA ASN A 434 16.11 -24.19 -10.84
C ASN A 434 14.61 -24.44 -11.08
N ASN A 435 13.93 -23.55 -11.81
CA ASN A 435 12.51 -23.63 -12.16
C ASN A 435 11.59 -24.05 -10.99
N PRO A 436 11.55 -23.29 -9.87
CA PRO A 436 10.61 -23.60 -8.80
C PRO A 436 9.15 -23.56 -9.32
N PRO A 437 8.31 -24.56 -8.99
CA PRO A 437 6.96 -24.68 -9.54
C PRO A 437 6.10 -23.42 -9.38
N ASP A 438 6.06 -22.85 -8.18
CA ASP A 438 5.20 -21.71 -7.82
C ASP A 438 5.85 -20.33 -8.01
N PHE A 439 7.05 -20.30 -8.59
CA PHE A 439 7.74 -19.08 -8.96
C PHE A 439 7.55 -18.79 -10.45
N ALA A 440 6.95 -17.65 -10.74
CA ALA A 440 6.71 -17.16 -12.09
C ALA A 440 6.75 -15.62 -12.10
N VAL A 441 7.60 -15.06 -12.97
CA VAL A 441 7.68 -13.63 -13.26
C VAL A 441 7.12 -13.39 -14.66
N CYS A 442 6.15 -12.48 -14.80
CA CYS A 442 5.56 -12.22 -16.11
C CYS A 442 6.50 -11.41 -17.01
N GLY A 443 6.34 -11.54 -18.34
CA GLY A 443 7.13 -10.84 -19.34
C GLY A 443 7.14 -9.32 -19.17
N ALA A 444 6.03 -8.73 -18.70
CA ALA A 444 5.98 -7.31 -18.34
C ALA A 444 7.00 -6.95 -17.25
N CYS A 445 7.09 -7.72 -16.16
CA CYS A 445 8.07 -7.50 -15.09
C CYS A 445 9.51 -7.82 -15.54
N ILE A 446 9.71 -8.81 -16.41
CA ILE A 446 11.03 -9.05 -17.00
C ILE A 446 11.47 -7.85 -17.82
N GLY A 447 10.66 -7.42 -18.79
CA GLY A 447 11.02 -6.34 -19.72
C GLY A 447 11.17 -4.97 -19.07
N SER A 448 10.47 -4.70 -17.97
CA SER A 448 10.44 -3.37 -17.34
C SER A 448 11.16 -3.27 -16.00
N ILE A 449 11.30 -4.37 -15.24
CA ILE A 449 12.05 -4.39 -13.99
C ILE A 449 13.38 -5.09 -14.22
N ALA A 450 13.36 -6.37 -14.61
CA ALA A 450 14.59 -7.14 -14.68
C ALA A 450 15.57 -6.59 -15.72
N THR A 451 15.09 -6.21 -16.90
CA THR A 451 15.91 -5.61 -17.97
C THR A 451 16.40 -4.22 -17.58
N ALA A 452 15.54 -3.36 -17.02
CA ALA A 452 15.92 -1.99 -16.63
C ALA A 452 17.06 -1.98 -15.59
N PHE A 453 17.12 -2.99 -14.73
CA PHE A 453 18.16 -3.16 -13.72
C PHE A 453 19.32 -4.05 -14.19
N GLY A 454 19.30 -4.56 -15.43
CA GLY A 454 20.37 -5.41 -16.00
C GLY A 454 20.36 -6.87 -15.53
N GLY A 455 19.34 -7.30 -14.78
CA GLY A 455 19.25 -8.65 -14.21
C GLY A 455 18.42 -9.67 -15.01
N ALA A 456 17.91 -9.31 -16.20
CA ALA A 456 17.03 -10.18 -16.99
C ALA A 456 17.67 -11.53 -17.38
N HIS A 457 19.00 -11.58 -17.55
CA HIS A 457 19.73 -12.78 -17.93
C HIS A 457 19.77 -13.87 -16.84
N HIS A 458 19.40 -13.55 -15.60
CA HIS A 458 19.23 -14.53 -14.51
C HIS A 458 17.91 -15.28 -14.58
N PHE A 459 17.04 -14.94 -15.54
CA PHE A 459 15.75 -15.59 -15.75
C PHE A 459 15.75 -16.35 -17.08
N MET A 460 14.98 -17.44 -17.09
CA MET A 460 14.69 -18.23 -18.28
C MET A 460 13.18 -18.37 -18.47
N PRO A 461 12.69 -18.60 -19.71
CA PRO A 461 11.29 -18.93 -19.94
C PRO A 461 10.86 -20.11 -19.06
N LYS A 462 9.69 -20.02 -18.43
CA LYS A 462 9.16 -21.05 -17.53
C LYS A 462 8.69 -22.26 -18.36
N PRO A 463 9.33 -23.43 -18.25
CA PRO A 463 8.93 -24.62 -19.00
C PRO A 463 7.51 -25.07 -18.65
N GLY A 464 6.81 -25.63 -19.63
CA GLY A 464 5.46 -26.19 -19.43
C GLY A 464 4.35 -25.16 -19.24
N THR A 465 4.63 -23.87 -19.46
CA THR A 465 3.60 -22.82 -19.41
C THR A 465 3.12 -22.40 -20.79
N SER A 466 1.84 -22.09 -20.88
CA SER A 466 1.16 -21.55 -22.05
C SER A 466 0.77 -20.08 -21.82
N ARG A 467 0.44 -19.36 -22.90
CA ARG A 467 -0.08 -17.98 -22.77
C ARG A 467 -1.46 -17.93 -22.12
N SER A 468 -2.25 -19.00 -22.18
CA SER A 468 -3.54 -19.09 -21.51
C SER A 468 -3.42 -19.26 -20.00
N ASP A 469 -2.25 -19.66 -19.49
CA ASP A 469 -2.07 -19.88 -18.07
C ASP A 469 -2.15 -18.56 -17.29
N THR A 470 -2.83 -18.62 -16.15
CA THR A 470 -3.02 -17.48 -15.27
C THR A 470 -2.20 -17.67 -14.00
N PHE A 471 -1.19 -16.82 -13.80
CA PHE A 471 -0.46 -16.76 -12.53
C PHE A 471 -0.49 -15.33 -11.97
N VAL A 472 -0.29 -15.22 -10.66
CA VAL A 472 0.07 -13.95 -10.02
C VAL A 472 1.59 -13.86 -10.02
N CYS A 473 2.14 -12.85 -10.71
CA CYS A 473 3.57 -12.64 -10.83
C CYS A 473 4.24 -12.46 -9.46
N ASN A 474 5.39 -13.09 -9.24
CA ASN A 474 6.14 -12.99 -7.98
C ASN A 474 6.69 -11.59 -7.69
N PHE A 475 6.77 -10.71 -8.70
CA PHE A 475 7.13 -9.29 -8.54
C PHE A 475 5.91 -8.36 -8.37
N ASN A 476 4.68 -8.91 -8.36
CA ASN A 476 3.47 -8.11 -8.14
C ASN A 476 3.23 -7.86 -6.65
N THR A 477 2.78 -6.65 -6.29
CA THR A 477 2.50 -6.26 -4.89
C THR A 477 1.41 -7.08 -4.19
N ARG A 478 0.56 -7.80 -4.94
CA ARG A 478 -0.45 -8.72 -4.40
C ARG A 478 0.10 -10.12 -4.11
N LYS A 479 1.27 -10.51 -4.64
CA LYS A 479 1.87 -11.80 -4.30
C LYS A 479 2.40 -11.75 -2.85
N PRO A 480 2.15 -12.78 -2.04
CA PRO A 480 2.91 -13.02 -0.82
C PRO A 480 4.42 -12.85 -1.01
N ARG A 481 5.08 -12.13 -0.09
CA ARG A 481 6.54 -11.96 -0.06
C ARG A 481 7.15 -11.31 -1.31
N TRP A 482 6.38 -10.56 -2.10
CA TRP A 482 6.90 -9.80 -3.25
C TRP A 482 8.09 -8.91 -2.88
N GLN A 483 8.08 -8.29 -1.68
CA GLN A 483 9.18 -7.46 -1.19
C GLN A 483 10.46 -8.27 -0.99
N GLN A 484 10.33 -9.49 -0.47
CA GLN A 484 11.47 -10.39 -0.30
C GLN A 484 12.04 -10.78 -1.66
N PHE A 485 11.19 -11.20 -2.62
CA PHE A 485 11.65 -11.54 -3.97
C PHE A 485 12.35 -10.37 -4.67
N LEU A 486 11.85 -9.13 -4.52
CA LEU A 486 12.53 -7.95 -5.07
C LEU A 486 13.83 -7.61 -4.31
N ALA A 487 13.88 -7.81 -3.01
CA ALA A 487 15.11 -7.61 -2.22
C ALA A 487 16.20 -8.62 -2.62
N ASN A 488 15.84 -9.90 -2.79
CA ASN A 488 16.73 -10.92 -3.31
C ASN A 488 17.13 -10.61 -4.76
N PHE A 489 16.20 -10.18 -5.61
CA PHE A 489 16.54 -9.73 -6.96
C PHE A 489 17.52 -8.54 -6.96
N ASN A 490 17.38 -7.59 -6.04
CA ASN A 490 18.33 -6.49 -5.89
C ASN A 490 19.72 -6.97 -5.47
N GLU A 491 19.81 -7.99 -4.61
CA GLU A 491 21.08 -8.66 -4.31
C GLU A 491 21.68 -9.30 -5.56
N VAL A 492 20.88 -9.99 -6.38
CA VAL A 492 21.35 -10.57 -7.66
C VAL A 492 21.90 -9.46 -8.57
N VAL A 493 21.18 -8.35 -8.72
CA VAL A 493 21.61 -7.22 -9.56
C VAL A 493 22.93 -6.61 -9.06
N LEU A 494 23.10 -6.49 -7.74
CA LEU A 494 24.30 -5.86 -7.17
C LEU A 494 25.50 -6.80 -7.13
N THR A 495 25.29 -8.09 -6.91
CA THR A 495 26.38 -9.07 -6.71
C THR A 495 26.65 -9.94 -7.95
N GLY A 496 25.72 -9.98 -8.90
CA GLY A 496 25.72 -10.91 -10.04
C GLY A 496 25.46 -12.37 -9.66
N LYS A 497 25.10 -12.66 -8.41
CA LYS A 497 24.92 -14.03 -7.89
C LYS A 497 23.44 -14.35 -7.71
N PRO A 498 22.89 -15.37 -8.39
CA PRO A 498 21.46 -15.67 -8.33
C PRO A 498 21.03 -16.42 -7.06
N ASP A 499 21.98 -16.92 -6.27
CA ASP A 499 21.75 -17.91 -5.20
C ASP A 499 20.65 -17.49 -4.21
N SER A 500 20.63 -16.21 -3.79
CA SER A 500 19.66 -15.76 -2.79
C SER A 500 18.23 -15.72 -3.34
N LEU A 501 18.06 -15.35 -4.62
CA LEU A 501 16.76 -15.38 -5.27
C LEU A 501 16.31 -16.80 -5.57
N GLU A 502 17.24 -17.68 -5.98
CA GLU A 502 16.94 -19.10 -6.20
C GLU A 502 16.46 -19.77 -4.92
N LEU A 503 17.23 -19.64 -3.83
CA LEU A 503 16.87 -20.18 -2.53
C LEU A 503 15.53 -19.62 -2.04
N ALA A 504 15.30 -18.32 -2.19
CA ALA A 504 14.04 -17.70 -1.79
C ALA A 504 12.86 -18.21 -2.63
N ALA A 505 13.04 -18.36 -3.94
CA ALA A 505 12.02 -18.86 -4.85
C ALA A 505 11.63 -20.31 -4.53
N GLU A 506 12.61 -21.18 -4.29
CA GLU A 506 12.39 -22.57 -3.89
C GLU A 506 11.71 -22.69 -2.53
N THR A 507 12.16 -21.89 -1.57
CA THR A 507 11.68 -21.99 -0.19
C THR A 507 10.30 -21.37 -0.02
N TRP A 508 10.00 -20.26 -0.69
CA TRP A 508 8.88 -19.39 -0.31
C TRP A 508 7.82 -19.17 -1.39
N ALA A 509 8.08 -19.48 -2.67
CA ALA A 509 7.14 -19.13 -3.74
C ALA A 509 5.79 -19.86 -3.64
N GLY A 510 5.81 -21.12 -3.20
CA GLY A 510 4.63 -21.96 -2.98
C GLY A 510 4.07 -21.92 -1.56
N VAL A 511 4.79 -21.31 -0.61
CA VAL A 511 4.40 -21.32 0.80
C VAL A 511 3.33 -20.24 1.05
N PRO A 512 2.13 -20.58 1.53
CA PRO A 512 1.13 -19.57 1.87
C PRO A 512 1.57 -18.73 3.08
N ILE A 513 1.08 -17.49 3.17
CA ILE A 513 1.25 -16.68 4.39
C ILE A 513 0.50 -17.37 5.53
N CYS A 514 1.11 -17.38 6.71
CA CYS A 514 0.59 -17.91 7.95
C CYS A 514 -0.85 -17.40 8.17
N PRO A 515 -1.78 -18.31 8.48
CA PRO A 515 -3.16 -17.90 8.75
C PRO A 515 -3.26 -17.13 10.06
N ARG A 516 -2.25 -17.23 10.94
CA ARG A 516 -2.29 -16.72 12.30
C ARG A 516 -3.51 -17.31 13.01
N TYR A 517 -4.40 -16.49 13.55
CA TYR A 517 -5.68 -16.91 14.12
C TYR A 517 -6.87 -16.68 13.17
N ASP A 518 -6.63 -16.26 11.93
CA ASP A 518 -7.67 -15.90 10.97
C ASP A 518 -8.20 -17.14 10.21
N LEU A 519 -9.35 -17.63 10.68
CA LEU A 519 -10.06 -18.77 10.10
C LEU A 519 -10.73 -18.47 8.75
N LYS A 520 -10.77 -17.20 8.31
CA LYS A 520 -11.30 -16.85 6.97
C LYS A 520 -10.28 -17.17 5.87
N LYS A 521 -9.02 -17.42 6.22
CA LYS A 521 -8.01 -17.82 5.23
C LYS A 521 -8.23 -19.26 4.77
N PRO A 522 -7.94 -19.57 3.49
CA PRO A 522 -8.14 -20.91 2.95
C PRO A 522 -7.41 -21.98 3.75
N GLY A 523 -8.11 -23.07 4.06
CA GLY A 523 -7.57 -24.17 4.84
C GLY A 523 -6.60 -25.06 4.09
N GLN A 524 -6.69 -25.11 2.75
CA GLN A 524 -5.86 -25.86 1.80
C GLN A 524 -4.35 -25.57 1.92
N ARG A 525 -3.72 -26.12 2.96
CA ARG A 525 -2.29 -25.97 3.22
C ARG A 525 -1.75 -27.13 4.04
N ARG A 526 -0.43 -27.24 4.05
CA ARG A 526 0.29 -28.25 4.83
C ARG A 526 0.47 -27.79 6.28
N TRP A 527 0.40 -28.75 7.19
CA TRP A 527 0.51 -28.55 8.62
C TRP A 527 1.51 -29.51 9.27
N TRP A 528 2.17 -29.02 10.31
CA TRP A 528 3.14 -29.72 11.14
C TRP A 528 2.74 -29.64 12.62
N GLY A 529 3.39 -30.45 13.45
CA GLY A 529 3.19 -30.46 14.89
C GLY A 529 2.11 -31.47 15.30
N TRP A 530 1.29 -31.11 16.28
CA TRP A 530 0.28 -31.96 16.91
C TRP A 530 -1.11 -31.38 16.70
N ASP A 531 -2.14 -32.16 16.98
CA ASP A 531 -3.49 -31.63 16.90
C ASP A 531 -3.66 -30.43 17.82
N ASP A 532 -3.15 -30.44 19.05
CA ASP A 532 -3.24 -29.31 19.99
C ASP A 532 -2.24 -28.17 19.71
N LEU A 533 -1.16 -28.44 18.99
CA LEU A 533 -0.14 -27.46 18.60
C LEU A 533 0.09 -27.51 17.09
N GLN A 534 -0.70 -26.73 16.36
CA GLN A 534 -0.75 -26.69 14.90
C GLN A 534 0.24 -25.67 14.35
N ILE A 535 1.16 -26.12 13.50
CA ILE A 535 2.21 -25.31 12.90
C ILE A 535 1.97 -25.24 11.40
N CYS A 536 1.69 -24.05 10.86
CA CYS A 536 1.53 -23.88 9.42
C CYS A 536 2.88 -23.95 8.70
N GLU A 537 2.88 -24.22 7.39
CA GLU A 537 4.09 -24.31 6.56
C GLU A 537 5.09 -23.16 6.74
N GLU A 538 4.61 -21.91 6.78
CA GLU A 538 5.49 -20.75 6.99
C GLU A 538 6.18 -20.79 8.36
N CYS A 539 5.44 -21.09 9.43
CA CYS A 539 6.02 -21.12 10.78
C CYS A 539 6.88 -22.37 11.01
N TYR A 540 6.61 -23.46 10.29
CA TYR A 540 7.50 -24.61 10.28
C TYR A 540 8.84 -24.22 9.66
N ILE A 541 8.84 -23.74 8.40
CA ILE A 541 10.08 -23.40 7.69
C ILE A 541 10.87 -22.29 8.40
N SER A 542 10.20 -21.24 8.89
CA SER A 542 10.88 -20.08 9.49
C SER A 542 11.30 -20.26 10.96
N PHE A 543 10.82 -21.30 11.65
CA PHE A 543 11.04 -21.40 13.10
C PHE A 543 11.12 -22.83 13.65
N ALA A 544 10.19 -23.73 13.29
CA ALA A 544 10.14 -25.06 13.93
C ALA A 544 11.01 -26.13 13.25
N LYS A 545 11.39 -25.93 11.98
CA LYS A 545 12.26 -26.83 11.23
C LYS A 545 13.65 -26.90 11.87
N GLY A 546 14.19 -28.10 12.05
CA GLY A 546 15.45 -28.36 12.75
C GLY A 546 15.36 -28.28 14.27
N SER A 547 14.17 -28.05 14.86
CA SER A 547 14.01 -28.01 16.30
C SER A 547 14.03 -29.41 16.93
N ARG A 548 14.31 -29.49 18.24
CA ARG A 548 14.38 -30.76 18.99
C ARG A 548 13.15 -31.64 18.78
N PHE A 549 11.96 -31.04 18.73
CA PHE A 549 10.72 -31.81 18.62
C PHE A 549 10.27 -32.12 17.19
N GLU A 550 10.98 -31.67 16.15
CA GLU A 550 10.60 -31.90 14.76
C GLU A 550 10.43 -33.39 14.45
N ALA A 551 11.34 -34.24 14.94
CA ALA A 551 11.29 -35.69 14.77
C ALA A 551 10.04 -36.33 15.42
N ASN A 552 9.44 -35.65 16.39
CA ASN A 552 8.30 -36.15 17.16
C ASN A 552 6.95 -35.67 16.62
N PHE A 553 6.91 -34.88 15.54
CA PHE A 553 5.65 -34.37 14.98
C PHE A 553 4.80 -35.50 14.41
N PRO A 554 3.56 -35.70 14.90
CA PRO A 554 2.61 -36.63 14.27
C PRO A 554 2.14 -36.11 12.91
N MET A 555 1.96 -34.79 12.75
CA MET A 555 1.70 -34.17 11.46
C MET A 555 3.01 -33.73 10.84
N GLN A 556 3.33 -34.27 9.66
CA GLN A 556 4.54 -33.92 8.91
C GLN A 556 4.15 -33.49 7.50
N GLY A 557 3.84 -32.20 7.35
CA GLY A 557 3.34 -31.66 6.08
C GLY A 557 1.96 -32.19 5.69
N LEU A 558 1.13 -32.55 6.67
CA LEU A 558 -0.22 -33.06 6.45
C LEU A 558 -1.05 -31.99 5.73
N PHE A 559 -1.56 -32.32 4.55
CA PHE A 559 -2.47 -31.43 3.84
C PHE A 559 -3.84 -31.47 4.50
N VAL A 560 -4.33 -30.31 4.93
CA VAL A 560 -5.65 -30.16 5.55
C VAL A 560 -6.45 -29.19 4.69
N GLU A 561 -7.72 -29.49 4.44
CA GLU A 561 -8.60 -28.59 3.67
C GLU A 561 -9.32 -27.55 4.54
N LYS A 562 -9.60 -27.91 5.80
CA LYS A 562 -10.31 -27.05 6.76
C LYS A 562 -9.41 -25.92 7.27
N PRO A 563 -9.93 -24.70 7.43
CA PRO A 563 -9.20 -23.61 8.09
C PRO A 563 -8.77 -24.01 9.50
N ARG A 564 -7.55 -23.61 9.87
CA ARG A 564 -6.91 -23.89 11.15
C ARG A 564 -6.13 -22.65 11.60
N ILE A 565 -5.97 -22.50 12.91
CA ILE A 565 -5.10 -21.47 13.49
C ILE A 565 -3.66 -22.01 13.58
N CYS A 566 -2.68 -21.14 13.37
CA CYS A 566 -1.30 -21.46 13.69
C CYS A 566 -1.02 -21.11 15.15
N ASP A 567 -0.33 -21.97 15.88
CA ASP A 567 0.08 -21.66 17.25
C ASP A 567 1.37 -20.82 17.26
N LEU A 568 2.32 -21.15 16.39
CA LEU A 568 3.62 -20.49 16.33
C LEU A 568 3.65 -19.16 15.57
N TYR A 569 2.50 -18.56 15.26
CA TYR A 569 2.50 -17.13 14.90
C TYR A 569 2.69 -16.24 16.14
N SER A 570 2.28 -16.72 17.32
CA SER A 570 2.30 -15.94 18.55
C SER A 570 3.72 -15.88 19.13
N PRO A 571 4.27 -14.68 19.45
CA PRO A 571 5.58 -14.57 20.08
C PRO A 571 5.68 -15.34 21.40
N ARG A 572 4.61 -15.35 22.21
CA ARG A 572 4.57 -16.10 23.46
C ARG A 572 4.63 -17.60 23.23
N MET A 573 3.85 -18.12 22.26
CA MET A 573 3.93 -19.54 21.90
C MET A 573 5.30 -19.94 21.37
N ARG A 574 5.99 -19.06 20.62
CA ARG A 574 7.39 -19.29 20.22
C ARG A 574 8.33 -19.34 21.43
N GLY A 575 8.13 -18.47 22.42
CA GLY A 575 8.87 -18.48 23.69
C GLY A 575 8.70 -19.81 24.42
N LEU A 576 7.45 -20.23 24.65
CA LEU A 576 7.12 -21.50 25.29
C LEU A 576 7.64 -22.71 24.50
N TYR A 577 7.55 -22.67 23.17
CA TYR A 577 8.10 -23.71 22.30
C TYR A 577 9.62 -23.84 22.46
N THR A 578 10.32 -22.71 22.50
CA THR A 578 11.78 -22.65 22.66
C THR A 578 12.19 -23.18 24.03
N GLU A 579 11.51 -22.75 25.09
CA GLU A 579 11.73 -23.22 26.45
C GLU A 579 11.49 -24.73 26.57
N ALA A 580 10.39 -25.22 25.99
CA ALA A 580 10.10 -26.65 25.98
C ALA A 580 11.15 -27.45 25.20
N CYS A 581 11.65 -26.92 24.07
CA CYS A 581 12.76 -27.55 23.34
C CYS A 581 14.05 -27.61 24.16
N GLN A 582 14.31 -26.63 25.02
CA GLN A 582 15.50 -26.60 25.90
C GLN A 582 15.37 -27.57 27.08
N ASN A 583 14.18 -27.63 27.69
CA ASN A 583 13.93 -28.37 28.93
C ASN A 583 13.26 -29.74 28.71
N ASP A 584 12.99 -30.11 27.47
CA ASP A 584 12.29 -31.34 27.06
C ASP A 584 10.87 -31.50 27.64
N THR A 585 10.15 -30.38 27.82
CA THR A 585 8.83 -30.35 28.47
C THR A 585 7.66 -30.31 27.47
N LEU A 586 7.69 -31.19 26.46
CA LEU A 586 6.65 -31.27 25.42
C LEU A 586 5.22 -31.40 25.97
N PRO A 587 4.92 -32.25 26.97
CA PRO A 587 3.54 -32.37 27.48
C PRO A 587 2.97 -31.04 28.01
N ALA A 588 3.76 -30.27 28.77
CA ALA A 588 3.33 -28.98 29.31
C ALA A 588 3.05 -27.94 28.20
N LEU A 589 3.83 -27.98 27.12
CA LEU A 589 3.60 -27.15 25.94
C LEU A 589 2.27 -27.51 25.25
N LEU A 590 1.99 -28.81 25.07
CA LEU A 590 0.76 -29.28 24.45
C LEU A 590 -0.47 -28.93 25.30
N ASP A 591 -0.39 -29.09 26.62
CA ASP A 591 -1.46 -28.70 27.55
C ASP A 591 -1.76 -27.20 27.45
N PHE A 592 -0.72 -26.36 27.38
CA PHE A 592 -0.90 -24.93 27.21
C PHE A 592 -1.50 -24.58 25.84
N ALA A 593 -1.04 -25.22 24.75
CA ALA A 593 -1.56 -25.01 23.41
C ALA A 593 -3.04 -25.41 23.31
N HIS A 594 -3.43 -26.53 23.95
CA HIS A 594 -4.82 -26.96 24.08
C HIS A 594 -5.66 -25.91 24.81
N LYS A 595 -5.21 -25.45 26.00
CA LYS A 595 -5.87 -24.39 26.76
C LYS A 595 -6.04 -23.11 25.93
N ARG A 596 -4.99 -22.68 25.23
CA ARG A 596 -5.02 -21.51 24.34
C ARG A 596 -6.09 -21.67 23.27
N ARG A 597 -6.24 -22.85 22.68
CA ARG A 597 -7.26 -23.11 21.67
C ARG A 597 -8.68 -23.05 22.23
N LEU A 598 -8.92 -23.59 23.42
CA LEU A 598 -10.23 -23.45 24.09
C LEU A 598 -10.57 -21.97 24.30
N VAL A 599 -9.62 -21.18 24.81
CA VAL A 599 -9.82 -19.73 24.97
C VAL A 599 -10.09 -19.05 23.63
N PHE A 600 -9.39 -19.42 22.54
CA PHE A 600 -9.67 -18.89 21.21
C PHE A 600 -11.13 -19.14 20.79
N LEU A 601 -11.60 -20.39 20.90
CA LEU A 601 -12.96 -20.79 20.50
C LEU A 601 -14.04 -20.02 21.27
N GLU A 602 -13.78 -19.70 22.54
CA GLU A 602 -14.70 -18.95 23.41
C GLU A 602 -14.58 -17.42 23.27
N THR A 603 -13.61 -16.90 22.51
CA THR A 603 -13.34 -15.44 22.45
C THR A 603 -13.42 -14.88 21.04
N ILE A 604 -12.44 -15.18 20.18
CA ILE A 604 -12.27 -14.49 18.90
C ILE A 604 -13.48 -14.64 17.97
N PRO A 605 -14.07 -15.84 17.76
CA PRO A 605 -15.27 -15.98 16.94
C PRO A 605 -16.44 -15.13 17.46
N HIS A 606 -16.62 -15.05 18.78
CA HIS A 606 -17.69 -14.24 19.38
C HIS A 606 -17.44 -12.74 19.21
N CYS A 607 -16.18 -12.29 19.31
CA CYS A 607 -15.84 -10.91 18.95
C CYS A 607 -16.19 -10.60 17.50
N GLU A 608 -15.88 -11.51 16.56
CA GLU A 608 -16.20 -11.31 15.15
C GLU A 608 -17.71 -11.29 14.87
N GLU A 609 -18.49 -12.14 15.56
CA GLU A 609 -19.94 -12.15 15.47
C GLU A 609 -20.53 -10.83 15.95
N ILE A 610 -20.12 -10.34 17.13
CA ILE A 610 -20.57 -9.04 17.66
C ILE A 610 -20.25 -7.93 16.65
N LEU A 611 -19.03 -7.91 16.09
CA LEU A 611 -18.63 -6.92 15.09
C LEU A 611 -19.48 -6.98 13.83
N MET A 612 -19.79 -8.20 13.34
CA MET A 612 -20.63 -8.39 12.17
C MET A 612 -22.05 -7.89 12.43
N THR A 613 -22.64 -8.21 13.59
CA THR A 613 -23.96 -7.71 13.99
C THR A 613 -23.98 -6.18 14.06
N GLN A 614 -22.95 -5.57 14.65
CA GLN A 614 -22.83 -4.12 14.73
C GLN A 614 -22.71 -3.47 13.35
N PHE A 615 -21.93 -4.07 12.44
CA PHE A 615 -21.83 -3.61 11.06
C PHE A 615 -23.17 -3.69 10.33
N MET A 616 -23.89 -4.81 10.44
CA MET A 616 -25.21 -4.99 9.81
C MET A 616 -26.24 -3.97 10.33
N LYS A 617 -26.27 -3.72 11.64
CA LYS A 617 -27.13 -2.69 12.25
C LYS A 617 -26.78 -1.29 11.74
N ALA A 618 -25.50 -0.95 11.65
CA ALA A 618 -25.07 0.33 11.10
C ALA A 618 -25.48 0.51 9.63
N GLN A 619 -25.35 -0.55 8.82
CA GLN A 619 -25.80 -0.53 7.42
C GLN A 619 -27.32 -0.40 7.31
N GLN A 620 -28.08 -1.07 8.18
CA GLN A 620 -29.53 -0.94 8.26
C GLN A 620 -29.95 0.49 8.63
N ALA A 621 -29.32 1.11 9.63
CA ALA A 621 -29.57 2.50 10.00
C ALA A 621 -29.32 3.45 8.80
N LYS A 622 -28.21 3.25 8.09
CA LYS A 622 -27.90 4.03 6.88
C LYS A 622 -28.98 3.88 5.81
N MET A 623 -29.42 2.65 5.54
CA MET A 623 -30.48 2.39 4.56
C MET A 623 -31.79 3.09 4.96
N LEU A 624 -32.19 2.98 6.23
CA LEU A 624 -33.39 3.65 6.76
C LEU A 624 -33.31 5.17 6.61
N GLY A 625 -32.15 5.79 6.86
CA GLY A 625 -31.97 7.24 6.66
C GLY A 625 -32.04 7.70 5.19
N ILE A 626 -31.54 6.87 4.25
CA ILE A 626 -31.68 7.14 2.81
C ILE A 626 -33.16 7.06 2.42
N THR A 627 -33.87 6.01 2.84
CA THR A 627 -35.30 5.83 2.60
C THR A 627 -36.11 6.97 3.20
N GLY A 628 -35.83 7.36 4.45
CA GLY A 628 -36.49 8.49 5.12
C GLY A 628 -36.33 9.80 4.33
N SER A 629 -35.11 10.08 3.87
CA SER A 629 -34.82 11.26 3.05
C SER A 629 -35.57 11.25 1.71
N PHE A 630 -35.65 10.10 1.05
CA PHE A 630 -36.39 9.93 -0.20
C PHE A 630 -37.89 10.24 -0.02
N TYR A 631 -38.53 9.64 0.98
CA TYR A 631 -39.95 9.86 1.26
C TYR A 631 -40.26 11.31 1.68
N LYS A 632 -39.38 11.95 2.46
CA LYS A 632 -39.54 13.37 2.79
C LYS A 632 -39.42 14.28 1.58
N ALA A 633 -38.47 14.01 0.67
CA ALA A 633 -38.33 14.78 -0.56
C ALA A 633 -39.56 14.62 -1.48
N MET A 634 -40.05 13.39 -1.62
CA MET A 634 -41.26 13.09 -2.39
C MET A 634 -42.51 13.76 -1.78
N GLY A 635 -42.68 13.66 -0.46
CA GLY A 635 -43.78 14.31 0.26
C GLY A 635 -43.72 15.84 0.17
N GLY A 636 -42.53 16.43 0.27
CA GLY A 636 -42.33 17.88 0.10
C GLY A 636 -42.67 18.35 -1.31
N ALA A 637 -42.33 17.58 -2.34
CA ALA A 637 -42.70 17.88 -3.73
C ALA A 637 -44.22 17.75 -3.96
N GLN A 638 -44.85 16.71 -3.43
CA GLN A 638 -46.31 16.52 -3.50
C GLN A 638 -47.05 17.70 -2.84
N ALA A 639 -46.62 18.12 -1.65
CA ALA A 639 -47.18 19.26 -0.95
C ALA A 639 -47.02 20.57 -1.73
N ALA A 640 -45.86 20.77 -2.40
CA ALA A 640 -45.61 21.97 -3.20
C ALA A 640 -46.47 22.02 -4.49
N ILE A 641 -46.79 20.86 -5.08
CA ILE A 641 -47.57 20.78 -6.32
C ILE A 641 -49.08 20.83 -6.04
N ASN A 642 -49.54 20.06 -5.04
CA ASN A 642 -50.97 19.83 -4.81
C ASN A 642 -51.56 20.68 -3.67
N GLY A 643 -50.72 21.35 -2.86
CA GLY A 643 -51.14 21.94 -1.60
C GLY A 643 -51.47 20.88 -0.53
N HIS A 644 -51.80 21.33 0.68
CA HIS A 644 -52.31 20.47 1.77
C HIS A 644 -53.15 21.30 2.75
N ASP A 645 -54.29 20.77 3.18
CA ASP A 645 -55.24 21.47 4.07
C ASP A 645 -55.20 20.97 5.53
N TYR A 646 -54.49 19.87 5.77
CA TYR A 646 -54.31 19.28 7.09
C TYR A 646 -52.90 18.72 7.23
N ASN A 647 -52.46 18.53 8.47
CA ASN A 647 -51.19 17.88 8.79
C ASN A 647 -51.45 16.49 9.36
N VAL A 648 -50.53 15.57 9.13
CA VAL A 648 -50.55 14.20 9.67
C VAL A 648 -49.43 14.00 10.69
N GLY A 649 -49.55 12.95 11.51
CA GLY A 649 -48.50 12.55 12.44
C GLY A 649 -48.97 11.63 13.56
N ASN A 650 -48.03 11.25 14.43
CA ASN A 650 -48.29 10.41 15.59
C ASN A 650 -47.35 10.75 16.76
N ALA A 651 -47.55 10.10 17.91
CA ALA A 651 -46.74 10.30 19.10
C ALA A 651 -45.27 9.85 18.98
N GLN A 652 -44.92 9.00 18.00
CA GLN A 652 -43.58 8.46 17.84
C GLN A 652 -42.64 9.42 17.08
N VAL A 653 -43.16 10.13 16.07
CA VAL A 653 -42.35 11.03 15.21
C VAL A 653 -42.82 12.47 15.21
N GLY A 654 -43.82 12.80 16.02
CA GLY A 654 -44.42 14.11 16.13
C GLY A 654 -45.55 14.33 15.13
N TYR A 655 -46.34 15.38 15.41
CA TYR A 655 -47.42 15.87 14.56
C TYR A 655 -46.95 17.06 13.73
N GLY A 656 -47.55 17.29 12.55
CA GLY A 656 -47.25 18.47 11.72
C GLY A 656 -46.65 18.20 10.35
N TRP A 657 -46.67 16.94 9.86
CA TRP A 657 -46.15 16.59 8.53
C TRP A 657 -47.19 16.89 7.44
N LYS A 658 -46.75 17.35 6.27
CA LYS A 658 -47.65 17.92 5.25
C LYS A 658 -48.53 16.90 4.53
N ASN A 659 -48.12 15.62 4.53
CA ASN A 659 -48.88 14.50 3.97
C ASN A 659 -48.32 13.15 4.48
N GLU A 660 -49.05 12.06 4.18
CA GLU A 660 -48.69 10.69 4.57
C GLU A 660 -47.32 10.24 4.06
N THR A 661 -46.90 10.73 2.89
CA THR A 661 -45.59 10.42 2.30
C THR A 661 -44.46 11.01 3.13
N GLU A 662 -44.58 12.28 3.53
CA GLU A 662 -43.59 12.95 4.37
C GLU A 662 -43.56 12.34 5.79
N PHE A 663 -44.73 12.00 6.34
CA PHE A 663 -44.86 11.27 7.61
C PHE A 663 -44.19 9.90 7.57
N THR A 664 -44.37 9.14 6.47
CA THR A 664 -43.65 7.87 6.24
C THR A 664 -42.14 8.06 6.28
N GLY A 665 -41.64 9.15 5.69
CA GLY A 665 -40.22 9.50 5.76
C GLY A 665 -39.74 9.82 7.19
N ALA A 666 -40.59 10.46 8.02
CA ALA A 666 -40.29 10.69 9.43
C ALA A 666 -40.26 9.40 10.27
N MET A 667 -41.15 8.45 9.98
CA MET A 667 -41.15 7.10 10.58
C MET A 667 -39.85 6.35 10.29
N TYR A 668 -39.36 6.39 9.06
CA TYR A 668 -38.06 5.80 8.70
C TYR A 668 -36.88 6.44 9.44
N ASP A 669 -36.89 7.77 9.59
CA ASP A 669 -35.84 8.47 10.35
C ASP A 669 -35.88 8.15 11.85
N HIS A 670 -37.05 7.92 12.41
CA HIS A 670 -37.19 7.45 13.79
C HIS A 670 -36.65 6.03 13.97
N HIS A 671 -37.01 5.10 13.07
CA HIS A 671 -36.42 3.74 13.08
C HIS A 671 -34.90 3.78 12.88
N MET A 672 -34.39 4.65 12.01
CA MET A 672 -32.96 4.86 11.83
C MET A 672 -32.29 5.24 13.16
N ARG A 673 -32.85 6.21 13.90
CA ARG A 673 -32.30 6.65 15.19
C ARG A 673 -32.32 5.55 16.24
N GLN A 674 -33.36 4.72 16.27
CA GLN A 674 -33.44 3.57 17.18
C GLN A 674 -32.33 2.56 16.89
N VAL A 675 -32.18 2.14 15.63
CA VAL A 675 -31.13 1.19 15.22
C VAL A 675 -29.73 1.80 15.42
N ALA A 676 -29.53 3.08 15.12
CA ALA A 676 -28.28 3.78 15.37
C ALA A 676 -27.94 3.88 16.87
N GLY A 677 -28.96 4.07 17.72
CA GLY A 677 -28.81 4.06 19.18
C GLY A 677 -28.34 2.71 19.73
N GLU A 678 -28.82 1.59 19.15
CA GLU A 678 -28.35 0.25 19.52
C GLU A 678 -26.88 0.00 19.14
N VAL A 679 -26.40 0.64 18.07
CA VAL A 679 -24.99 0.58 17.66
C VAL A 679 -24.10 1.44 18.57
N GLY A 680 -24.64 2.58 19.02
CA GLY A 680 -23.94 3.51 19.91
C GLY A 680 -23.99 3.12 21.39
N ASN A 681 -24.76 2.10 21.77
CA ASN A 681 -24.82 1.62 23.15
C ASN A 681 -23.50 0.92 23.50
N GLY A 682 -22.81 1.29 24.57
CA GLY A 682 -21.47 0.78 24.92
C GLY A 682 -21.40 -0.71 25.30
N GLY A 683 -22.53 -1.44 25.33
CA GLY A 683 -22.61 -2.85 25.71
C GLY A 683 -21.77 -3.81 24.85
N PRO A 684 -21.95 -3.84 23.51
CA PRO A 684 -21.13 -4.64 22.60
C PRO A 684 -19.63 -4.34 22.71
N GLU A 685 -19.26 -3.07 22.93
CA GLU A 685 -17.86 -2.68 23.13
C GLU A 685 -17.29 -3.28 24.42
N MET A 686 -18.03 -3.20 25.53
CA MET A 686 -17.63 -3.81 26.80
C MET A 686 -17.47 -5.33 26.69
N MET A 687 -18.40 -6.01 26.01
CA MET A 687 -18.31 -7.46 25.79
C MET A 687 -17.05 -7.83 25.00
N ILE A 688 -16.75 -7.11 23.92
CA ILE A 688 -15.52 -7.31 23.15
C ILE A 688 -14.29 -7.08 24.02
N ARG A 689 -14.26 -6.04 24.86
CA ARG A 689 -13.13 -5.77 25.76
C ARG A 689 -12.88 -6.94 26.73
N VAL A 690 -13.93 -7.53 27.30
CA VAL A 690 -13.81 -8.70 28.19
C VAL A 690 -13.23 -9.91 27.44
N LEU A 691 -13.76 -10.21 26.25
CA LEU A 691 -13.30 -11.32 25.42
C LEU A 691 -11.84 -11.11 24.96
N GLU A 692 -11.48 -9.89 24.54
CA GLU A 692 -10.10 -9.54 24.19
C GLU A 692 -9.15 -9.67 25.38
N GLN A 693 -9.57 -9.29 26.59
CA GLN A 693 -8.76 -9.44 27.80
C GLN A 693 -8.51 -10.91 28.11
N ARG A 694 -9.50 -11.77 27.93
CA ARG A 694 -9.36 -13.21 28.11
C ARG A 694 -8.40 -13.82 27.08
N TRP A 695 -8.48 -13.41 25.82
CA TRP A 695 -7.50 -13.81 24.80
C TRP A 695 -6.07 -13.36 25.12
N LYS A 696 -5.91 -12.12 25.61
CA LYS A 696 -4.60 -11.59 26.04
C LYS A 696 -3.95 -12.38 27.18
N GLN A 697 -4.72 -13.13 27.98
CA GLN A 697 -4.12 -13.97 29.03
C GLN A 697 -3.35 -15.17 28.48
N VAL A 698 -3.58 -15.55 27.21
CA VAL A 698 -2.92 -16.69 26.54
C VAL A 698 -2.03 -16.28 25.35
N GLU A 699 -1.99 -15.00 25.00
CA GLU A 699 -1.02 -14.36 24.10
C GLU A 699 0.07 -13.63 24.88
#